data_AF-M5E044-F1
#
_entry.id   AF-M5E044-F1
#
_cell.length_a   1.000
_cell.length_b   1.000
_cell.length_c   1.000
_cell.angle_alpha   90.00
_cell.angle_beta   90.00
_cell.angle_gamma   90.00
#
_symmetry.space_group_name_H-M   'P 1'
#
loop_
_entity.id
_entity.type
_entity.pdbx_description
1 polymer ?
#
loop_
_entity_poly.entity_id
_entity_poly.type
_entity_poly.pdbx_seq_one_letter_code
_entity_poly.pdbx_strand_id
1 'polypeptide(L)'
;MRSYYSTLLLSLSLVSSLSFAALNDIDGDGIPDHLDTDRDGDGLSNFMEQTGGTDPDVPDQFDTDEDGIPDAIDDDIDNDGVPNQRDSFPLDGSEYRDTDGDGVGDNADLDRDGDGVRNDLEEKLGYNPNDIRSRPKDSDGDGWPDLLDDDMDNDGYKNNEDAFPLNAAEHADMDHDGIGDNSDPDKDGDGISNKLEVLANTDPDDQFSVPRDADRDGVPDMLDDDRDGDGVSNAKDLYPDNSAAWADTDGDGIPDNEDADADNDGIANVLEMHLGTNALDASSRPADTDGDGMPDYFDSDVDGDGTENNLDAFPKDATEWLDTDGDGIGDNLDTDRDNDGFSKEIEALANSDDLDASSKPADLDGDGLADVVDPDIDDDGVLNDDDAFPYDPSESLDFDGDGIGDNSDQDLDNDGINNEFERSLSYDPYDANSKPEDMDGDGIPDALDSDMDGDTLSNVMDMFPRDPTEWFDTDLDGIGDNTDPDRDGDGISNAYELRAGTDPSDPNSVPPDMDGDRIPDVVDDDIDGDTHLNGADAFPMDASEWHDMDGDGIGDNSDLDIDGDLISNEYELRLGYRHLDSTHVPPDLDGDRIPDELDDDIDGDSYLNTLDRFPRDRTEWADTDNDGIGDNTDGDIDGDGIINTYEVRLNTDPYDAGSRPRDQDGDGLPDAIDDDRDGDGVTNGSDLFPDNRLEWADLDGDGIGDNSDSDLDGDSYSNNEELAEGTDPRSASSYPDHEPPVLEDAHWLEGEPTLTGMLYDDGLGIKRVWLQSPMGDVCEGYVSYIGHFNVTCPIRANSTRWTLHAEDHAGNQIEQIFDTDGR
;
A
#
# COMPACT_ATOMS: atom_id res chain seq x y z
N MET A 1 -45.76 2.24 -22.75
CA MET A 1 -47.11 2.51 -23.32
C MET A 1 -46.92 3.41 -24.54
N ARG A 2 -47.61 3.27 -25.69
CA ARG A 2 -48.60 2.29 -26.19
C ARG A 2 -48.07 1.61 -27.48
N SER A 3 -48.88 0.77 -28.14
CA SER A 3 -48.49 -0.05 -29.30
C SER A 3 -49.41 0.18 -30.54
N TYR A 4 -48.94 -0.33 -31.69
CA TYR A 4 -49.67 -0.82 -32.88
C TYR A 4 -50.01 0.07 -34.11
N TYR A 5 -49.75 -0.54 -35.29
CA TYR A 5 -50.17 -0.29 -36.69
C TYR A 5 -49.78 1.06 -37.35
N SER A 6 -49.10 1.16 -38.52
CA SER A 6 -48.68 0.26 -39.64
C SER A 6 -49.59 0.16 -40.88
N THR A 7 -48.93 0.09 -42.06
CA THR A 7 -49.35 -0.24 -43.45
C THR A 7 -50.14 0.75 -44.33
N LEU A 8 -49.51 1.18 -45.45
CA LEU A 8 -49.98 1.12 -46.86
C LEU A 8 -48.81 1.58 -47.79
N LEU A 9 -48.23 0.89 -48.79
CA LEU A 9 -48.45 -0.37 -49.56
C LEU A 9 -49.13 -0.23 -50.95
N LEU A 10 -48.29 -0.12 -52.01
CA LEU A 10 -48.55 -0.33 -53.46
C LEU A 10 -47.22 -0.89 -54.04
N SER A 11 -47.10 -1.86 -54.96
CA SER A 11 -48.01 -2.60 -55.87
C SER A 11 -47.37 -3.98 -56.20
N LEU A 12 -47.84 -4.95 -57.01
CA LEU A 12 -49.08 -5.24 -57.78
C LEU A 12 -49.11 -6.76 -58.15
N SER A 13 -50.30 -7.39 -58.29
CA SER A 13 -50.67 -8.43 -59.31
C SER A 13 -49.88 -9.76 -59.50
N LEU A 14 -50.42 -10.97 -59.78
CA LEU A 14 -51.71 -11.74 -59.79
C LEU A 14 -51.32 -13.23 -60.19
N VAL A 15 -52.12 -14.29 -60.43
CA VAL A 15 -53.58 -14.57 -60.55
C VAL A 15 -54.01 -15.78 -59.65
N SER A 16 -54.47 -16.94 -60.18
CA SER A 16 -55.02 -18.09 -59.40
C SER A 16 -55.31 -19.41 -60.19
N SER A 17 -55.22 -20.56 -59.50
CA SER A 17 -56.19 -21.70 -59.43
C SER A 17 -56.27 -22.94 -60.40
N LEU A 18 -56.39 -24.13 -59.75
CA LEU A 18 -57.26 -25.33 -60.04
C LEU A 18 -56.85 -26.55 -60.93
N SER A 19 -56.08 -27.47 -60.35
CA SER A 19 -56.32 -28.94 -60.18
C SER A 19 -56.87 -29.89 -61.30
N PHE A 20 -56.14 -30.99 -61.61
CA PHE A 20 -56.66 -32.38 -61.80
C PHE A 20 -55.50 -33.42 -61.72
N ALA A 21 -55.77 -34.73 -61.85
CA ALA A 21 -54.78 -35.84 -61.75
C ALA A 21 -55.25 -37.09 -62.54
N ALA A 22 -54.42 -38.02 -63.03
CA ALA A 22 -52.97 -38.01 -63.26
C ALA A 22 -52.58 -39.08 -64.32
N LEU A 23 -51.48 -38.84 -65.03
CA LEU A 23 -50.64 -39.81 -65.74
C LEU A 23 -49.21 -39.65 -65.16
N ASN A 24 -48.32 -40.62 -65.41
CA ASN A 24 -46.89 -40.41 -65.16
C ASN A 24 -46.28 -39.82 -66.44
N ASP A 25 -45.71 -38.64 -66.24
CA ASP A 25 -45.47 -37.51 -67.15
C ASP A 25 -44.71 -36.54 -66.23
N ILE A 26 -43.38 -36.70 -66.11
CA ILE A 26 -42.59 -36.15 -64.98
C ILE A 26 -42.55 -34.61 -64.98
N ASP A 27 -42.23 -34.02 -66.13
CA ASP A 27 -42.20 -32.56 -66.33
C ASP A 27 -43.61 -31.97 -66.57
N GLY A 28 -44.47 -32.73 -67.25
CA GLY A 28 -45.83 -32.36 -67.61
C GLY A 28 -45.98 -31.67 -68.98
N ASP A 29 -45.00 -31.77 -69.88
CA ASP A 29 -45.12 -31.33 -71.29
C ASP A 29 -46.29 -32.03 -72.01
N GLY A 30 -46.52 -33.31 -71.68
CA GLY A 30 -47.52 -34.18 -72.30
C GLY A 30 -46.97 -35.31 -73.16
N ILE A 31 -45.65 -35.49 -73.24
CA ILE A 31 -44.97 -36.67 -73.79
C ILE A 31 -44.65 -37.65 -72.65
N PRO A 32 -45.24 -38.87 -72.61
CA PRO A 32 -45.08 -39.73 -71.43
C PRO A 32 -43.68 -40.35 -71.31
N ASP A 33 -42.97 -40.03 -70.22
CA ASP A 33 -41.71 -40.58 -69.67
C ASP A 33 -40.87 -41.48 -70.61
N HIS A 34 -41.36 -42.70 -70.84
CA HIS A 34 -40.72 -43.78 -71.61
C HIS A 34 -40.46 -43.49 -73.10
N LEU A 35 -40.87 -42.32 -73.59
CA LEU A 35 -40.68 -41.88 -74.98
C LEU A 35 -39.95 -40.53 -75.10
N ASP A 36 -39.66 -39.85 -73.99
CA ASP A 36 -38.89 -38.61 -74.04
C ASP A 36 -37.37 -38.83 -74.03
N THR A 37 -36.68 -37.83 -74.58
CA THR A 37 -35.24 -37.65 -74.64
C THR A 37 -34.74 -36.57 -73.68
N ASP A 38 -35.63 -35.87 -72.99
CA ASP A 38 -35.45 -34.83 -71.96
C ASP A 38 -36.69 -34.99 -71.06
N ARG A 39 -36.60 -35.79 -69.99
CA ARG A 39 -37.81 -36.36 -69.31
C ARG A 39 -38.34 -35.49 -68.18
N ASP A 40 -37.47 -34.72 -67.57
CA ASP A 40 -37.73 -33.76 -66.50
C ASP A 40 -37.91 -32.33 -67.02
N GLY A 41 -37.71 -32.12 -68.33
CA GLY A 41 -38.02 -30.88 -69.03
C GLY A 41 -36.99 -29.78 -68.79
N ASP A 42 -35.78 -30.18 -68.40
CA ASP A 42 -34.69 -29.31 -67.98
C ASP A 42 -33.83 -28.82 -69.15
N GLY A 43 -33.98 -29.38 -70.36
CA GLY A 43 -33.29 -28.91 -71.55
C GLY A 43 -31.87 -29.42 -71.74
N LEU A 44 -31.30 -30.12 -70.75
CA LEU A 44 -30.33 -31.18 -71.02
C LEU A 44 -31.08 -32.36 -71.68
N SER A 45 -30.34 -33.40 -72.06
CA SER A 45 -30.97 -34.57 -72.69
C SER A 45 -30.48 -35.83 -72.03
N ASN A 46 -31.36 -36.82 -71.88
CA ASN A 46 -31.20 -38.05 -71.11
C ASN A 46 -29.92 -38.86 -71.44
N PHE A 47 -29.19 -38.49 -72.50
CA PHE A 47 -27.88 -39.00 -72.86
C PHE A 47 -26.70 -38.17 -72.30
N MET A 48 -26.79 -36.83 -72.32
CA MET A 48 -25.78 -35.91 -71.78
C MET A 48 -25.65 -36.10 -70.27
N GLU A 49 -26.76 -35.99 -69.54
CA GLU A 49 -26.84 -36.24 -68.08
C GLU A 49 -26.27 -37.61 -67.72
N GLN A 50 -26.73 -38.66 -68.41
CA GLN A 50 -26.25 -40.04 -68.22
C GLN A 50 -24.76 -40.24 -68.62
N THR A 51 -24.12 -39.24 -69.23
CA THR A 51 -22.65 -39.18 -69.39
C THR A 51 -21.93 -38.23 -68.43
N GLY A 52 -22.61 -37.22 -67.87
CA GLY A 52 -22.10 -36.38 -66.78
C GLY A 52 -22.18 -37.05 -65.41
N GLY A 53 -23.20 -37.89 -65.20
CA GLY A 53 -23.47 -38.62 -63.96
C GLY A 53 -24.78 -38.28 -63.26
N THR A 54 -25.57 -37.34 -63.80
CA THR A 54 -26.89 -36.93 -63.29
C THR A 54 -28.01 -37.91 -63.70
N ASP A 55 -29.22 -37.76 -63.14
CA ASP A 55 -30.31 -38.76 -63.21
C ASP A 55 -31.47 -38.26 -64.11
N PRO A 56 -31.69 -38.84 -65.33
CA PRO A 56 -32.67 -38.37 -66.34
C PRO A 56 -34.16 -38.53 -66.06
N ASP A 57 -34.53 -38.22 -64.82
CA ASP A 57 -35.85 -38.21 -64.21
C ASP A 57 -35.94 -37.10 -63.12
N VAL A 58 -34.96 -36.17 -63.06
CA VAL A 58 -34.75 -35.13 -62.02
C VAL A 58 -34.08 -33.88 -62.65
N PRO A 59 -34.75 -32.71 -62.76
CA PRO A 59 -34.18 -31.54 -63.41
C PRO A 59 -33.07 -30.89 -62.56
N ASP A 60 -31.89 -30.62 -63.14
CA ASP A 60 -30.71 -30.07 -62.45
C ASP A 60 -29.96 -28.92 -63.16
N GLN A 61 -30.67 -28.07 -63.91
CA GLN A 61 -30.24 -26.72 -64.28
C GLN A 61 -29.77 -25.86 -63.08
N PHE A 62 -28.46 -25.69 -62.94
CA PHE A 62 -27.81 -24.60 -62.20
C PHE A 62 -26.78 -23.89 -63.09
N ASP A 63 -26.70 -22.57 -62.92
CA ASP A 63 -25.97 -21.57 -63.70
C ASP A 63 -25.73 -20.43 -62.69
N THR A 64 -24.50 -20.30 -62.18
CA THR A 64 -24.22 -19.61 -60.90
C THR A 64 -23.86 -18.13 -61.07
N ASP A 65 -23.23 -17.71 -62.17
CA ASP A 65 -22.99 -16.29 -62.49
C ASP A 65 -24.04 -15.68 -63.46
N GLU A 66 -24.97 -16.50 -63.98
CA GLU A 66 -25.98 -16.15 -64.99
C GLU A 66 -25.38 -15.76 -66.38
N ASP A 67 -24.18 -16.25 -66.76
CA ASP A 67 -23.62 -16.11 -68.14
C ASP A 67 -24.57 -16.69 -69.21
N GLY A 68 -25.21 -17.83 -68.89
CA GLY A 68 -26.03 -18.62 -69.82
C GLY A 68 -25.36 -19.90 -70.32
N ILE A 69 -24.25 -20.32 -69.72
CA ILE A 69 -23.66 -21.65 -69.83
C ILE A 69 -23.84 -22.36 -68.47
N PRO A 70 -24.57 -23.50 -68.39
CA PRO A 70 -24.79 -24.19 -67.12
C PRO A 70 -23.50 -24.69 -66.44
N ASP A 71 -23.43 -24.58 -65.12
CA ASP A 71 -22.26 -24.88 -64.26
C ASP A 71 -21.60 -26.23 -64.59
N ALA A 72 -22.41 -27.23 -64.95
CA ALA A 72 -21.96 -28.58 -65.28
C ALA A 72 -21.02 -28.65 -66.52
N ILE A 73 -20.87 -27.56 -67.28
CA ILE A 73 -20.02 -27.49 -68.48
C ILE A 73 -19.17 -26.20 -68.60
N ASP A 74 -19.11 -25.32 -67.60
CA ASP A 74 -18.26 -24.12 -67.64
C ASP A 74 -16.88 -24.29 -66.96
N ASP A 75 -15.91 -23.49 -67.40
CA ASP A 75 -14.51 -23.46 -66.97
C ASP A 75 -14.19 -22.28 -66.02
N ASP A 76 -15.10 -21.30 -65.82
CA ASP A 76 -14.95 -20.08 -65.00
C ASP A 76 -16.33 -19.62 -64.44
N ILE A 77 -16.79 -20.19 -63.31
CA ILE A 77 -18.22 -20.19 -62.87
C ILE A 77 -18.64 -18.99 -62.01
N ASP A 78 -17.70 -18.21 -61.45
CA ASP A 78 -18.01 -16.98 -60.68
C ASP A 78 -17.48 -15.68 -61.33
N ASN A 79 -16.75 -15.80 -62.45
CA ASN A 79 -16.26 -14.70 -63.27
C ASN A 79 -15.29 -13.73 -62.56
N ASP A 80 -14.59 -14.15 -61.50
CA ASP A 80 -13.52 -13.35 -60.85
C ASP A 80 -12.35 -13.07 -61.82
N GLY A 81 -12.07 -14.02 -62.73
CA GLY A 81 -10.96 -13.98 -63.69
C GLY A 81 -9.89 -15.07 -63.51
N VAL A 82 -10.06 -15.98 -62.54
CA VAL A 82 -9.24 -17.15 -62.27
C VAL A 82 -10.06 -18.43 -62.57
N PRO A 83 -9.80 -19.14 -63.69
CA PRO A 83 -10.61 -20.29 -64.08
C PRO A 83 -10.65 -21.42 -63.03
N ASN A 84 -11.81 -22.06 -62.89
CA ASN A 84 -12.21 -23.05 -61.86
C ASN A 84 -11.19 -24.15 -61.51
N GLN A 85 -10.31 -24.49 -62.45
CA GLN A 85 -9.26 -25.50 -62.27
C GLN A 85 -8.01 -24.95 -61.54
N ARG A 86 -8.07 -23.71 -61.08
CA ARG A 86 -6.98 -22.93 -60.46
C ARG A 86 -7.42 -21.99 -59.36
N ASP A 87 -8.70 -21.64 -59.31
CA ASP A 87 -9.25 -21.04 -58.11
C ASP A 87 -9.43 -22.08 -56.99
N SER A 88 -9.33 -21.63 -55.74
CA SER A 88 -9.62 -22.44 -54.55
C SER A 88 -11.11 -22.37 -54.16
N PHE A 89 -11.79 -21.28 -54.53
CA PHE A 89 -13.22 -21.03 -54.27
C PHE A 89 -13.97 -20.65 -55.56
N PRO A 90 -14.13 -21.55 -56.57
CA PRO A 90 -14.71 -21.24 -57.90
C PRO A 90 -16.21 -20.86 -57.95
N LEU A 91 -16.77 -20.39 -56.84
CA LEU A 91 -18.16 -20.00 -56.62
C LEU A 91 -18.25 -18.70 -55.76
N ASP A 92 -17.13 -18.05 -55.44
CA ASP A 92 -17.05 -16.83 -54.62
C ASP A 92 -15.91 -15.92 -55.10
N GLY A 93 -16.19 -15.15 -56.15
CA GLY A 93 -15.30 -14.12 -56.71
C GLY A 93 -14.99 -12.93 -55.78
N SER A 94 -15.01 -13.12 -54.47
CA SER A 94 -14.37 -12.25 -53.47
C SER A 94 -13.11 -12.85 -52.83
N GLU A 95 -12.89 -14.17 -52.92
CA GLU A 95 -11.71 -14.88 -52.40
C GLU A 95 -11.16 -15.85 -53.46
N TYR A 96 -9.97 -15.59 -54.03
CA TYR A 96 -9.37 -16.40 -55.11
C TYR A 96 -8.16 -17.24 -54.65
N ARG A 97 -7.83 -17.16 -53.35
CA ARG A 97 -6.65 -17.77 -52.77
C ARG A 97 -6.87 -18.23 -51.33
N ASP A 98 -6.42 -19.45 -51.15
CA ASP A 98 -6.21 -20.16 -49.90
C ASP A 98 -4.71 -20.53 -49.88
N THR A 99 -3.95 -20.09 -48.86
CA THR A 99 -2.48 -20.22 -48.82
C THR A 99 -2.01 -21.52 -48.15
N ASP A 100 -2.74 -22.05 -47.18
CA ASP A 100 -2.41 -23.30 -46.48
C ASP A 100 -3.23 -24.51 -47.00
N GLY A 101 -4.47 -24.27 -47.42
CA GLY A 101 -5.42 -25.25 -47.97
C GLY A 101 -6.58 -25.62 -47.04
N ASP A 102 -6.90 -24.84 -46.01
CA ASP A 102 -7.94 -25.14 -45.02
C ASP A 102 -9.39 -24.96 -45.54
N GLY A 103 -9.61 -24.05 -46.51
CA GLY A 103 -10.93 -23.67 -47.00
C GLY A 103 -11.46 -22.30 -46.53
N VAL A 104 -10.60 -21.41 -46.03
CA VAL A 104 -10.85 -19.98 -45.76
C VAL A 104 -9.87 -19.13 -46.57
N GLY A 105 -10.32 -18.02 -47.17
CA GLY A 105 -9.43 -17.14 -47.92
C GLY A 105 -8.46 -16.32 -47.05
N ASP A 106 -7.25 -16.06 -47.59
CA ASP A 106 -6.16 -15.27 -46.98
C ASP A 106 -6.62 -13.98 -46.27
N ASN A 107 -7.69 -13.35 -46.78
CA ASN A 107 -8.24 -12.08 -46.30
C ASN A 107 -9.17 -12.19 -45.08
N ALA A 108 -9.74 -13.35 -44.81
CA ALA A 108 -10.57 -13.62 -43.63
C ALA A 108 -9.79 -14.30 -42.49
N ASP A 109 -8.65 -14.92 -42.81
CA ASP A 109 -7.96 -15.84 -41.91
C ASP A 109 -7.00 -15.20 -40.88
N LEU A 110 -6.77 -15.93 -39.78
CA LEU A 110 -6.04 -15.58 -38.57
C LEU A 110 -4.71 -16.36 -38.37
N ASP A 111 -4.42 -17.39 -39.18
CA ASP A 111 -3.16 -18.16 -39.23
C ASP A 111 -2.82 -18.46 -40.70
N ARG A 112 -2.36 -17.43 -41.41
CA ARG A 112 -2.48 -17.30 -42.88
C ARG A 112 -1.59 -18.23 -43.70
N ASP A 113 -0.80 -19.06 -43.04
CA ASP A 113 -0.02 -20.12 -43.65
C ASP A 113 -0.13 -21.47 -42.92
N GLY A 114 -1.10 -21.60 -42.00
CA GLY A 114 -1.58 -22.86 -41.42
C GLY A 114 -0.59 -23.54 -40.50
N ASP A 115 0.18 -22.76 -39.74
CA ASP A 115 1.39 -23.26 -39.09
C ASP A 115 1.21 -23.58 -37.59
N GLY A 116 0.15 -23.04 -37.00
CA GLY A 116 -0.25 -23.18 -35.60
C GLY A 116 -0.23 -21.85 -34.85
N VAL A 117 0.57 -20.87 -35.30
CA VAL A 117 0.77 -19.61 -34.57
C VAL A 117 -0.01 -18.46 -35.21
N ARG A 118 -0.86 -17.82 -34.40
CA ARG A 118 -1.70 -16.70 -34.84
C ARG A 118 -0.89 -15.55 -35.43
N ASN A 119 -1.37 -15.02 -36.56
CA ASN A 119 -0.79 -13.87 -37.29
C ASN A 119 -0.39 -12.70 -36.38
N ASP A 120 -1.20 -12.39 -35.35
CA ASP A 120 -0.98 -11.26 -34.44
C ASP A 120 0.10 -11.50 -33.36
N LEU A 121 0.41 -12.76 -33.04
CA LEU A 121 1.53 -13.14 -32.16
C LEU A 121 2.84 -13.18 -32.93
N GLU A 122 2.81 -13.63 -34.17
CA GLU A 122 3.95 -13.64 -35.09
C GLU A 122 4.48 -12.23 -35.38
N GLU A 123 3.64 -11.31 -35.87
CA GLU A 123 4.06 -9.93 -36.19
C GLU A 123 4.67 -9.24 -34.95
N LYS A 124 4.11 -9.50 -33.77
CA LYS A 124 4.57 -8.99 -32.47
C LYS A 124 5.93 -9.53 -32.06
N LEU A 125 6.29 -10.75 -32.49
CA LEU A 125 7.60 -11.37 -32.25
C LEU A 125 8.60 -11.16 -33.41
N GLY A 126 8.16 -10.55 -34.52
CA GLY A 126 9.00 -10.22 -35.68
C GLY A 126 9.09 -11.33 -36.74
N TYR A 127 8.12 -12.24 -36.72
CA TYR A 127 7.95 -13.36 -37.65
C TYR A 127 7.04 -12.97 -38.84
N ASN A 128 6.73 -13.88 -39.77
CA ASN A 128 6.13 -13.53 -41.08
C ASN A 128 4.91 -14.40 -41.42
N PRO A 129 3.67 -13.89 -41.23
CA PRO A 129 2.44 -14.69 -41.34
C PRO A 129 1.96 -14.87 -42.80
N ASN A 130 2.89 -15.28 -43.67
CA ASN A 130 2.67 -15.74 -45.05
C ASN A 130 3.85 -16.68 -45.52
N ASP A 131 4.61 -17.28 -44.60
CA ASP A 131 5.65 -18.31 -44.83
C ASP A 131 5.80 -19.20 -43.58
N ILE A 132 5.08 -20.34 -43.57
CA ILE A 132 4.99 -21.52 -42.64
C ILE A 132 6.30 -22.08 -42.01
N ARG A 133 7.41 -21.38 -42.19
CA ARG A 133 8.77 -21.69 -41.75
C ARG A 133 9.40 -20.55 -40.95
N SER A 134 8.80 -19.38 -41.00
CA SER A 134 9.30 -18.14 -40.43
C SER A 134 8.54 -17.87 -39.14
N ARG A 135 8.62 -18.82 -38.19
CA ARG A 135 7.76 -18.90 -37.01
C ARG A 135 8.48 -18.95 -35.66
N PRO A 136 7.85 -18.54 -34.55
CA PRO A 136 8.39 -18.74 -33.21
C PRO A 136 8.32 -20.22 -32.81
N LYS A 137 9.02 -20.59 -31.72
CA LYS A 137 8.91 -21.94 -31.18
C LYS A 137 7.68 -22.03 -30.26
N ASP A 138 6.90 -23.06 -30.50
CA ASP A 138 5.74 -23.56 -29.75
C ASP A 138 6.04 -25.08 -29.56
N SER A 139 5.73 -25.63 -28.38
CA SER A 139 6.19 -26.95 -27.93
C SER A 139 5.09 -28.00 -27.84
N ASP A 140 3.93 -27.61 -27.30
CA ASP A 140 2.76 -28.47 -27.16
C ASP A 140 1.80 -28.32 -28.35
N GLY A 141 1.80 -27.15 -29.00
CA GLY A 141 1.01 -26.82 -30.17
C GLY A 141 -0.33 -26.16 -29.88
N ASP A 142 -0.50 -25.45 -28.75
CA ASP A 142 -1.74 -24.74 -28.42
C ASP A 142 -1.92 -23.39 -29.17
N GLY A 143 -0.84 -22.87 -29.78
CA GLY A 143 -0.80 -21.61 -30.52
C GLY A 143 -0.20 -20.43 -29.73
N TRP A 144 0.24 -20.62 -28.48
CA TRP A 144 1.07 -19.69 -27.73
C TRP A 144 2.56 -20.08 -27.82
N PRO A 145 3.44 -19.18 -28.28
CA PRO A 145 4.88 -19.46 -28.32
C PRO A 145 5.50 -19.66 -26.93
N ASP A 146 6.46 -20.60 -26.83
CA ASP A 146 7.30 -20.96 -25.67
C ASP A 146 7.64 -19.79 -24.72
N LEU A 147 7.94 -18.62 -25.29
CA LEU A 147 8.46 -17.45 -24.58
C LEU A 147 7.36 -16.64 -23.85
N LEU A 148 6.09 -16.97 -24.08
CA LEU A 148 4.90 -16.26 -23.60
C LEU A 148 3.92 -17.17 -22.86
N ASP A 149 4.27 -18.45 -22.67
CA ASP A 149 3.44 -19.47 -22.04
C ASP A 149 3.95 -19.88 -20.63
N ASP A 150 3.01 -20.35 -19.81
CA ASP A 150 3.14 -20.67 -18.39
C ASP A 150 3.16 -22.20 -18.10
N ASP A 151 2.87 -23.06 -19.09
CA ASP A 151 2.65 -24.52 -18.98
C ASP A 151 3.10 -25.23 -20.30
N MET A 152 4.40 -25.22 -20.56
CA MET A 152 5.02 -25.38 -21.90
C MET A 152 4.94 -26.78 -22.53
N ASP A 153 4.33 -27.75 -21.86
CA ASP A 153 4.03 -29.07 -22.41
C ASP A 153 2.60 -29.58 -22.11
N ASN A 154 1.78 -28.76 -21.45
CA ASN A 154 0.36 -28.99 -21.16
C ASN A 154 0.06 -30.26 -20.33
N ASP A 155 1.00 -30.73 -19.50
CA ASP A 155 0.74 -31.82 -18.55
C ASP A 155 -0.17 -31.38 -17.37
N GLY A 156 -0.21 -30.08 -17.09
CA GLY A 156 -1.04 -29.44 -16.07
C GLY A 156 -0.27 -29.00 -14.81
N TYR A 157 1.05 -29.21 -14.75
CA TYR A 157 1.95 -28.59 -13.80
C TYR A 157 2.70 -27.41 -14.45
N LYS A 158 2.62 -26.23 -13.83
CA LYS A 158 3.27 -25.02 -14.34
C LYS A 158 4.80 -25.17 -14.42
N ASN A 159 5.41 -24.44 -15.37
CA ASN A 159 6.86 -24.36 -15.60
C ASN A 159 7.74 -24.04 -14.36
N ASN A 160 7.14 -23.59 -13.26
CA ASN A 160 7.81 -23.23 -12.01
C ASN A 160 7.56 -24.22 -10.84
N GLU A 161 6.72 -25.23 -11.06
CA GLU A 161 6.29 -26.26 -10.10
C GLU A 161 6.58 -27.68 -10.60
N ASP A 162 6.88 -27.84 -11.89
CA ASP A 162 7.39 -29.07 -12.52
C ASP A 162 8.95 -29.14 -12.51
N ALA A 163 9.48 -30.36 -12.40
CA ALA A 163 10.89 -30.71 -12.52
C ALA A 163 11.38 -30.86 -13.97
N PHE A 164 10.50 -31.19 -14.94
CA PHE A 164 10.87 -31.38 -16.35
C PHE A 164 9.98 -30.62 -17.38
N PRO A 165 9.93 -29.25 -17.39
CA PRO A 165 8.91 -28.44 -18.11
C PRO A 165 8.91 -28.42 -19.65
N LEU A 166 9.20 -29.57 -20.27
CA LEU A 166 9.34 -29.88 -21.69
C LEU A 166 9.06 -31.39 -21.97
N ASN A 167 8.50 -32.12 -21.00
CA ASN A 167 8.28 -33.56 -21.01
C ASN A 167 7.09 -33.98 -20.11
N ALA A 168 5.87 -33.78 -20.61
CA ALA A 168 4.54 -34.15 -20.07
C ALA A 168 4.28 -35.66 -19.77
N ALA A 169 5.33 -36.43 -19.48
CA ALA A 169 5.30 -37.82 -19.02
C ALA A 169 5.96 -38.02 -17.65
N GLU A 170 6.76 -37.05 -17.17
CA GLU A 170 7.48 -37.12 -15.89
C GLU A 170 7.49 -35.73 -15.25
N HIS A 171 6.90 -35.54 -14.06
CA HIS A 171 6.93 -34.26 -13.33
C HIS A 171 7.65 -34.32 -11.96
N ALA A 172 8.23 -35.48 -11.64
CA ALA A 172 8.83 -35.77 -10.36
C ALA A 172 10.12 -36.59 -10.51
N ASP A 173 11.08 -36.30 -9.65
CA ASP A 173 12.42 -36.88 -9.57
C ASP A 173 12.75 -36.99 -8.07
N MET A 174 12.56 -38.18 -7.48
CA MET A 174 12.57 -38.35 -6.03
C MET A 174 13.97 -38.26 -5.41
N ASP A 175 14.96 -38.95 -5.97
CA ASP A 175 16.34 -38.95 -5.47
C ASP A 175 17.21 -37.81 -6.06
N HIS A 176 16.72 -37.15 -7.12
CA HIS A 176 17.36 -36.05 -7.85
C HIS A 176 18.58 -36.48 -8.70
N ASP A 177 18.58 -37.73 -9.21
CA ASP A 177 19.52 -38.24 -10.22
C ASP A 177 19.36 -37.55 -11.59
N GLY A 178 18.14 -37.16 -11.96
CA GLY A 178 17.78 -36.63 -13.28
C GLY A 178 16.99 -37.60 -14.18
N ILE A 179 16.55 -38.74 -13.66
CA ILE A 179 15.59 -39.66 -14.28
C ILE A 179 14.23 -39.51 -13.57
N GLY A 180 13.15 -39.35 -14.34
CA GLY A 180 11.81 -39.21 -13.77
C GLY A 180 11.29 -40.49 -13.11
N ASP A 181 10.52 -40.33 -12.03
CA ASP A 181 9.99 -41.39 -11.14
C ASP A 181 9.32 -42.57 -11.85
N ASN A 182 8.68 -42.37 -13.02
CA ASN A 182 7.98 -43.46 -13.73
C ASN A 182 8.93 -44.32 -14.57
N SER A 183 10.17 -43.87 -14.77
CA SER A 183 11.18 -44.50 -15.60
C SER A 183 12.28 -45.23 -14.80
N ASP A 184 12.42 -44.96 -13.50
CA ASP A 184 13.60 -45.41 -12.75
C ASP A 184 13.55 -46.86 -12.19
N PRO A 185 14.67 -47.64 -12.22
CA PRO A 185 14.73 -49.02 -11.68
C PRO A 185 15.04 -49.18 -10.18
N ASP A 186 15.42 -48.10 -9.48
CA ASP A 186 16.05 -48.04 -8.14
C ASP A 186 15.68 -46.71 -7.45
N LYS A 187 14.36 -46.40 -7.40
CA LYS A 187 13.83 -45.01 -7.38
C LYS A 187 14.18 -44.20 -6.12
N ASP A 188 14.38 -44.87 -4.99
CA ASP A 188 14.76 -44.21 -3.73
C ASP A 188 16.29 -44.15 -3.51
N GLY A 189 17.07 -44.77 -4.41
CA GLY A 189 18.52 -44.69 -4.49
C GLY A 189 19.30 -45.63 -3.55
N ASP A 190 18.67 -46.63 -2.92
CA ASP A 190 19.33 -47.48 -1.93
C ASP A 190 20.31 -48.52 -2.50
N GLY A 191 20.14 -48.90 -3.78
CA GLY A 191 20.99 -49.85 -4.51
C GLY A 191 20.46 -51.29 -4.57
N ILE A 192 19.26 -51.56 -4.04
CA ILE A 192 18.53 -52.83 -4.11
C ILE A 192 17.30 -52.68 -4.99
N SER A 193 17.51 -52.43 -6.30
CA SER A 193 16.47 -52.35 -7.35
C SER A 193 15.08 -52.89 -6.98
N ASN A 194 14.04 -52.06 -7.17
CA ASN A 194 12.63 -52.16 -6.76
C ASN A 194 11.99 -53.58 -6.80
N LYS A 195 12.50 -54.44 -7.67
CA LYS A 195 12.04 -55.81 -7.92
C LYS A 195 12.58 -56.86 -6.93
N LEU A 196 13.74 -56.64 -6.32
CA LEU A 196 14.30 -57.54 -5.30
C LEU A 196 13.60 -57.36 -3.96
N GLU A 197 13.31 -56.12 -3.59
CA GLU A 197 12.54 -55.74 -2.42
C GLU A 197 11.13 -56.32 -2.42
N VAL A 198 10.39 -56.17 -3.53
CA VAL A 198 9.06 -56.78 -3.72
C VAL A 198 9.10 -58.32 -3.61
N LEU A 199 10.29 -58.96 -3.76
CA LEU A 199 10.49 -60.38 -3.48
C LEU A 199 10.88 -60.67 -2.02
N ALA A 200 11.61 -59.76 -1.36
CA ALA A 200 11.90 -59.79 0.08
C ALA A 200 10.71 -59.36 0.97
N ASN A 201 9.68 -58.76 0.36
CA ASN A 201 8.55 -58.08 0.99
C ASN A 201 8.97 -56.78 1.73
N THR A 202 9.83 -55.99 1.09
CA THR A 202 10.16 -54.61 1.45
C THR A 202 9.61 -53.62 0.40
N ASP A 203 9.82 -52.31 0.57
CA ASP A 203 8.99 -51.23 -0.01
C ASP A 203 9.83 -50.28 -0.89
N PRO A 204 9.71 -50.32 -2.24
CA PRO A 204 10.63 -49.73 -3.22
C PRO A 204 10.39 -48.24 -3.52
N ASP A 205 9.87 -47.52 -2.52
CA ASP A 205 9.66 -46.07 -2.51
C ASP A 205 10.19 -45.50 -1.14
N ASP A 206 11.08 -46.24 -0.45
CA ASP A 206 11.64 -45.94 0.89
C ASP A 206 13.03 -46.60 1.09
N GLN A 207 14.10 -45.82 0.84
CA GLN A 207 15.52 -46.22 0.86
C GLN A 207 16.09 -46.82 2.17
N PHE A 208 15.23 -47.09 3.15
CA PHE A 208 15.57 -47.72 4.42
C PHE A 208 14.99 -49.15 4.53
N SER A 209 14.38 -49.66 3.46
CA SER A 209 13.59 -50.91 3.40
C SER A 209 14.42 -52.12 2.91
N VAL A 210 15.56 -52.42 3.55
CA VAL A 210 16.50 -53.47 3.07
C VAL A 210 16.23 -54.90 3.60
N PRO A 211 16.55 -55.97 2.83
CA PRO A 211 16.57 -57.35 3.31
C PRO A 211 17.69 -57.61 4.34
N ARG A 212 17.54 -58.66 5.16
CA ARG A 212 18.50 -58.99 6.24
C ARG A 212 19.68 -59.85 5.76
N ASP A 213 20.89 -59.38 6.12
CA ASP A 213 22.20 -60.01 5.98
C ASP A 213 22.97 -59.76 7.30
N ALA A 214 23.36 -60.83 8.00
CA ALA A 214 23.84 -60.79 9.39
C ALA A 214 25.36 -60.55 9.53
N ASP A 215 26.20 -61.34 8.86
CA ASP A 215 27.66 -61.15 8.87
C ASP A 215 28.14 -60.11 7.84
N ARG A 216 27.29 -59.79 6.85
CA ARG A 216 27.49 -58.81 5.78
C ARG A 216 28.49 -59.25 4.71
N ASP A 217 28.55 -60.55 4.40
CA ASP A 217 29.30 -61.06 3.24
C ASP A 217 28.65 -60.68 1.88
N GLY A 218 27.36 -60.33 1.89
CA GLY A 218 26.55 -60.02 0.71
C GLY A 218 25.56 -61.12 0.30
N VAL A 219 25.42 -62.18 1.09
CA VAL A 219 24.44 -63.26 0.92
C VAL A 219 23.41 -63.21 2.07
N PRO A 220 22.13 -62.85 1.80
CA PRO A 220 21.10 -62.78 2.83
C PRO A 220 20.92 -64.08 3.64
N ASP A 221 20.66 -63.96 4.96
CA ASP A 221 20.60 -65.01 6.01
C ASP A 221 19.91 -66.34 5.61
N MET A 222 18.99 -66.26 4.66
CA MET A 222 18.16 -67.33 4.12
C MET A 222 18.91 -68.29 3.18
N LEU A 223 20.16 -67.97 2.81
CA LEU A 223 20.97 -68.72 1.83
C LEU A 223 22.37 -69.12 2.34
N ASP A 224 22.73 -68.79 3.58
CA ASP A 224 24.06 -69.04 4.16
C ASP A 224 24.12 -70.22 5.18
N ASP A 225 25.33 -70.79 5.34
CA ASP A 225 25.69 -72.00 6.11
C ASP A 225 26.51 -71.71 7.41
N ASP A 226 26.96 -70.46 7.68
CA ASP A 226 27.88 -70.07 8.78
C ASP A 226 27.57 -68.61 9.28
N ARG A 227 26.33 -68.38 9.76
CA ARG A 227 25.60 -67.09 9.62
C ARG A 227 26.19 -65.88 10.35
N ASP A 228 27.05 -66.11 11.34
CA ASP A 228 27.72 -65.07 12.11
C ASP A 228 29.23 -64.95 11.82
N GLY A 229 29.79 -65.87 11.02
CA GLY A 229 31.18 -65.87 10.59
C GLY A 229 32.22 -66.21 11.68
N ASP A 230 31.82 -66.73 12.85
CA ASP A 230 32.76 -67.00 13.96
C ASP A 230 33.76 -68.15 13.67
N GLY A 231 33.34 -69.11 12.82
CA GLY A 231 34.11 -70.28 12.40
C GLY A 231 33.69 -71.62 13.04
N VAL A 232 32.59 -71.66 13.79
CA VAL A 232 32.08 -72.82 14.52
C VAL A 232 30.87 -73.50 13.85
N SER A 233 30.39 -73.10 12.66
CA SER A 233 29.35 -73.80 11.86
C SER A 233 28.04 -74.08 12.59
N ASN A 234 26.93 -73.51 12.08
CA ASN A 234 25.57 -73.48 12.65
C ASN A 234 24.99 -74.77 13.26
N ALA A 235 25.58 -75.93 13.01
CA ALA A 235 25.20 -77.24 13.55
C ALA A 235 26.04 -77.71 14.77
N LYS A 236 26.92 -76.87 15.32
CA LYS A 236 27.69 -77.15 16.54
C LYS A 236 27.64 -76.05 17.58
N ASP A 237 27.45 -74.80 17.17
CA ASP A 237 27.35 -73.73 18.14
C ASP A 237 26.04 -73.81 18.94
N LEU A 238 26.08 -73.29 20.15
CA LEU A 238 24.92 -73.03 20.99
C LEU A 238 24.21 -71.73 20.56
N TYR A 239 24.94 -70.80 19.95
CA TYR A 239 24.46 -69.50 19.50
C TYR A 239 24.80 -69.22 18.00
N PRO A 240 24.29 -70.00 17.01
CA PRO A 240 24.59 -69.88 15.57
C PRO A 240 24.30 -68.55 14.84
N ASP A 241 23.95 -67.50 15.58
CA ASP A 241 23.63 -66.15 15.10
C ASP A 241 24.39 -65.09 15.95
N ASN A 242 25.46 -65.46 16.66
CA ASN A 242 26.26 -64.59 17.56
C ASN A 242 27.75 -64.99 17.59
N SER A 243 28.58 -64.30 16.80
CA SER A 243 30.02 -64.57 16.67
C SER A 243 30.91 -64.16 17.85
N ALA A 244 30.33 -63.92 19.03
CA ALA A 244 31.04 -63.67 20.27
C ALA A 244 30.98 -64.84 21.27
N ALA A 245 30.12 -65.86 21.06
CA ALA A 245 29.70 -66.78 22.11
C ALA A 245 29.57 -68.24 21.64
N TRP A 246 30.18 -69.19 22.36
CA TRP A 246 30.17 -70.63 22.03
C TRP A 246 30.05 -71.58 23.24
N ALA A 247 30.02 -71.05 24.47
CA ALA A 247 30.03 -71.81 25.72
C ALA A 247 29.31 -71.07 26.87
N ASP A 248 28.81 -71.86 27.82
CA ASP A 248 27.99 -71.50 28.98
C ASP A 248 28.31 -72.56 30.07
N THR A 249 28.78 -72.11 31.25
CA THR A 249 29.39 -72.95 32.30
C THR A 249 28.43 -73.33 33.43
N ASP A 250 27.56 -72.42 33.88
CA ASP A 250 26.59 -72.70 34.95
C ASP A 250 25.27 -73.30 34.39
N GLY A 251 24.95 -72.99 33.13
CA GLY A 251 23.78 -73.45 32.39
C GLY A 251 22.57 -72.52 32.42
N ASP A 252 22.72 -71.24 32.77
CA ASP A 252 21.60 -70.28 32.82
C ASP A 252 21.17 -69.75 31.43
N GLY A 253 22.08 -69.78 30.45
CA GLY A 253 21.89 -69.34 29.08
C GLY A 253 22.66 -68.08 28.67
N ILE A 254 23.43 -67.46 29.56
CA ILE A 254 24.39 -66.39 29.27
C ILE A 254 25.77 -67.00 28.91
N PRO A 255 26.48 -66.49 27.89
CA PRO A 255 27.81 -67.00 27.55
C PRO A 255 28.90 -66.65 28.59
N ASP A 256 29.85 -67.57 28.83
CA ASP A 256 30.97 -67.42 29.80
C ASP A 256 31.75 -66.08 29.70
N ASN A 257 31.79 -65.48 28.51
CA ASN A 257 32.52 -64.25 28.21
C ASN A 257 31.66 -62.97 28.25
N GLU A 258 30.35 -63.10 28.45
CA GLU A 258 29.39 -62.01 28.63
C GLU A 258 28.76 -62.04 30.03
N ASP A 259 28.83 -63.17 30.73
CA ASP A 259 28.40 -63.31 32.11
C ASP A 259 29.24 -62.45 33.08
N ALA A 260 28.52 -61.79 33.98
CA ALA A 260 29.09 -60.99 35.05
C ALA A 260 29.46 -61.82 36.29
N ASP A 261 28.94 -63.03 36.47
CA ASP A 261 29.06 -63.89 37.66
C ASP A 261 29.06 -65.38 37.22
N ALA A 262 30.15 -65.82 36.59
CA ALA A 262 30.20 -67.03 35.75
C ALA A 262 30.23 -68.38 36.51
N ASP A 263 29.93 -68.33 37.82
CA ASP A 263 29.62 -69.49 38.65
C ASP A 263 28.41 -69.29 39.59
N ASN A 264 27.73 -68.14 39.47
CA ASN A 264 26.47 -67.78 40.15
C ASN A 264 26.58 -67.73 41.69
N ASP A 265 27.68 -67.15 42.19
CA ASP A 265 28.01 -66.96 43.61
C ASP A 265 27.32 -65.73 44.23
N GLY A 266 27.03 -64.71 43.42
CA GLY A 266 26.56 -63.39 43.84
C GLY A 266 27.66 -62.34 43.97
N ILE A 267 28.87 -62.60 43.47
CA ILE A 267 29.97 -61.62 43.41
C ILE A 267 30.50 -61.55 41.99
N ALA A 268 30.37 -60.38 41.37
CA ALA A 268 30.75 -60.24 39.97
C ALA A 268 32.25 -60.53 39.71
N ASN A 269 32.51 -61.25 38.62
CA ASN A 269 33.80 -61.66 38.05
C ASN A 269 34.88 -60.55 38.13
N VAL A 270 34.48 -59.30 37.92
CA VAL A 270 35.35 -58.11 37.95
C VAL A 270 35.81 -57.70 39.36
N LEU A 271 34.94 -57.84 40.37
CA LEU A 271 35.25 -57.58 41.78
C LEU A 271 36.15 -58.67 42.33
N GLU A 272 35.85 -59.93 42.00
CA GLU A 272 36.68 -61.08 42.36
C GLU A 272 38.11 -60.96 41.84
N MET A 273 38.29 -60.65 40.55
CA MET A 273 39.61 -60.39 39.97
C MET A 273 40.35 -59.22 40.64
N HIS A 274 39.63 -58.24 41.20
CA HIS A 274 40.22 -57.10 41.91
C HIS A 274 40.65 -57.44 43.34
N LEU A 275 39.85 -58.24 44.05
CA LEU A 275 40.04 -58.60 45.45
C LEU A 275 40.89 -59.88 45.62
N GLY A 276 41.10 -60.63 44.53
CA GLY A 276 42.00 -61.79 44.46
C GLY A 276 41.33 -63.14 44.66
N THR A 277 40.02 -63.22 44.42
CA THR A 277 39.22 -64.45 44.45
C THR A 277 39.04 -65.03 43.01
N ASN A 278 38.03 -65.85 42.70
CA ASN A 278 38.04 -66.66 41.47
C ASN A 278 36.66 -66.89 40.82
N ALA A 279 36.43 -66.15 39.74
CA ALA A 279 35.25 -66.05 38.87
C ALA A 279 34.76 -67.33 38.14
N LEU A 280 35.17 -68.52 38.61
CA LEU A 280 34.78 -69.85 38.12
C LEU A 280 34.85 -70.91 39.28
N ASP A 281 34.77 -70.49 40.54
CA ASP A 281 34.67 -71.31 41.77
C ASP A 281 33.95 -70.52 42.88
N ALA A 282 32.61 -70.71 42.94
CA ALA A 282 31.60 -70.12 43.85
C ALA A 282 31.79 -70.38 45.37
N SER A 283 33.03 -70.32 45.85
CA SER A 283 33.42 -70.60 47.23
C SER A 283 34.49 -69.65 47.78
N SER A 284 34.73 -68.53 47.08
CA SER A 284 35.89 -67.64 47.25
C SER A 284 35.44 -66.19 47.41
N ARG A 285 35.31 -65.68 48.65
CA ARG A 285 34.63 -64.38 48.91
C ARG A 285 35.44 -63.37 49.76
N PRO A 286 35.18 -62.05 49.65
CA PRO A 286 35.76 -60.98 50.48
C PRO A 286 35.29 -60.97 51.96
N ALA A 287 35.59 -59.87 52.67
CA ALA A 287 35.16 -59.59 54.05
C ALA A 287 34.28 -58.33 54.11
N ASP A 288 33.36 -58.34 55.08
CA ASP A 288 32.13 -57.55 55.21
C ASP A 288 31.82 -57.53 56.74
N THR A 289 31.51 -56.36 57.31
CA THR A 289 31.51 -56.12 58.77
C THR A 289 30.12 -55.97 59.36
N ASP A 290 29.22 -55.19 58.75
CA ASP A 290 27.84 -54.99 59.21
C ASP A 290 26.91 -56.11 58.70
N GLY A 291 27.21 -56.67 57.53
CA GLY A 291 26.47 -57.74 56.85
C GLY A 291 25.57 -57.29 55.70
N ASP A 292 25.71 -56.07 55.14
CA ASP A 292 24.87 -55.59 54.02
C ASP A 292 25.20 -56.27 52.67
N GLY A 293 26.43 -56.79 52.51
CA GLY A 293 26.97 -57.42 51.32
C GLY A 293 28.02 -56.61 50.55
N MET A 294 28.32 -55.38 50.99
CA MET A 294 29.46 -54.58 50.55
C MET A 294 30.74 -55.04 51.26
N PRO A 295 31.88 -55.21 50.54
CA PRO A 295 33.13 -55.50 51.22
C PRO A 295 33.68 -54.28 51.99
N ASP A 296 34.26 -54.50 53.19
CA ASP A 296 34.88 -53.51 54.11
C ASP A 296 35.74 -52.42 53.44
N TYR A 297 36.28 -52.72 52.25
CA TYR A 297 37.20 -51.89 51.49
C TYR A 297 36.51 -50.85 50.59
N PHE A 298 35.25 -51.09 50.21
CA PHE A 298 34.42 -50.21 49.38
C PHE A 298 33.27 -49.58 50.13
N ASP A 299 33.02 -50.05 51.35
CA ASP A 299 32.00 -49.58 52.27
C ASP A 299 32.31 -48.17 52.83
N SER A 300 31.27 -47.36 52.91
CA SER A 300 31.27 -45.97 53.41
C SER A 300 30.79 -45.83 54.86
N ASP A 301 30.20 -46.86 55.45
CA ASP A 301 29.49 -46.86 56.74
C ASP A 301 29.73 -48.22 57.43
N VAL A 302 30.95 -48.42 57.96
CA VAL A 302 31.51 -49.78 58.23
C VAL A 302 30.93 -50.51 59.46
N ASP A 303 29.92 -49.93 60.10
CA ASP A 303 29.12 -50.58 61.13
C ASP A 303 27.59 -50.38 60.96
N GLY A 304 27.14 -49.70 59.90
CA GLY A 304 25.73 -49.58 59.52
C GLY A 304 24.93 -48.62 60.42
N ASP A 305 25.59 -47.61 60.96
CA ASP A 305 25.05 -46.55 61.83
C ASP A 305 24.16 -45.55 61.05
N GLY A 306 24.53 -45.27 59.80
CA GLY A 306 23.96 -44.20 58.96
C GLY A 306 24.90 -43.00 58.77
N THR A 307 26.05 -42.98 59.43
CA THR A 307 27.05 -41.90 59.34
C THR A 307 28.27 -42.35 58.53
N GLU A 308 28.69 -41.56 57.53
CA GLU A 308 29.88 -41.91 56.74
C GLU A 308 31.14 -41.99 57.63
N ASN A 309 31.99 -43.00 57.38
CA ASN A 309 33.30 -43.26 58.02
C ASN A 309 34.28 -42.06 58.13
N ASN A 310 33.98 -40.95 57.44
CA ASN A 310 34.76 -39.71 57.39
C ASN A 310 34.06 -38.50 58.04
N LEU A 311 32.83 -38.65 58.48
CA LEU A 311 32.05 -37.68 59.27
C LEU A 311 31.84 -38.19 60.70
N ASP A 312 31.75 -39.50 60.87
CA ASP A 312 31.62 -40.17 62.15
C ASP A 312 32.89 -40.03 63.04
N ALA A 313 32.68 -39.73 64.32
CA ALA A 313 33.70 -39.71 65.36
C ALA A 313 34.16 -41.11 65.81
N PHE A 314 33.31 -42.15 65.67
CA PHE A 314 33.57 -43.53 66.10
C PHE A 314 33.26 -44.63 65.04
N PRO A 315 33.93 -44.68 63.83
CA PRO A 315 33.60 -45.54 62.67
C PRO A 315 33.67 -47.08 62.79
N LYS A 316 33.40 -47.63 63.98
CA LYS A 316 33.34 -49.04 64.43
C LYS A 316 32.44 -49.26 65.67
N ASP A 317 31.66 -48.28 66.11
CA ASP A 317 30.69 -48.39 67.21
C ASP A 317 29.39 -47.62 66.88
N ALA A 318 28.50 -48.26 66.12
CA ALA A 318 27.15 -47.82 65.71
C ALA A 318 26.15 -47.56 66.86
N THR A 319 26.61 -46.89 67.91
CA THR A 319 25.84 -46.35 69.03
C THR A 319 26.24 -44.92 69.40
N GLU A 320 27.35 -44.39 68.87
CA GLU A 320 27.81 -43.01 69.05
C GLU A 320 28.45 -42.48 67.76
N TRP A 321 27.97 -41.37 67.22
CA TRP A 321 28.47 -40.81 65.93
C TRP A 321 28.99 -39.36 66.03
N LEU A 322 28.71 -38.68 67.15
CA LEU A 322 29.01 -37.27 67.39
C LEU A 322 29.59 -37.07 68.80
N ASP A 323 30.49 -36.09 68.93
CA ASP A 323 31.24 -35.71 70.14
C ASP A 323 31.38 -34.17 70.09
N THR A 324 30.37 -33.46 70.60
CA THR A 324 30.17 -32.03 70.35
C THR A 324 31.18 -31.12 71.06
N ASP A 325 31.50 -31.37 72.34
CA ASP A 325 32.51 -30.58 73.08
C ASP A 325 33.96 -31.09 72.87
N GLY A 326 34.12 -32.37 72.46
CA GLY A 326 35.41 -33.01 72.25
C GLY A 326 36.04 -33.66 73.48
N ASP A 327 35.28 -33.94 74.54
CA ASP A 327 35.68 -34.71 75.73
C ASP A 327 36.06 -36.17 75.39
N GLY A 328 35.41 -36.76 74.37
CA GLY A 328 35.55 -38.16 73.98
C GLY A 328 34.47 -39.09 74.53
N ILE A 329 33.37 -38.55 75.05
CA ILE A 329 32.08 -39.23 75.27
C ILE A 329 31.14 -38.83 74.14
N GLY A 330 30.46 -39.80 73.53
CA GLY A 330 29.48 -39.50 72.47
C GLY A 330 28.22 -38.80 73.01
N ASP A 331 27.65 -37.93 72.17
CA ASP A 331 26.47 -37.10 72.45
C ASP A 331 25.27 -37.86 73.06
N ASN A 332 25.09 -39.15 72.75
CA ASN A 332 23.98 -39.93 73.29
C ASN A 332 24.15 -40.27 74.78
N LEU A 333 25.40 -40.31 75.26
CA LEU A 333 25.77 -40.68 76.62
C LEU A 333 26.04 -39.48 77.54
N ASP A 334 26.47 -38.33 77.00
CA ASP A 334 26.82 -37.15 77.80
C ASP A 334 25.60 -36.34 78.30
N THR A 335 25.80 -35.46 79.29
CA THR A 335 24.75 -34.68 80.00
C THR A 335 24.92 -33.15 79.95
N ASP A 336 26.03 -32.66 79.41
CA ASP A 336 26.50 -31.25 79.44
C ASP A 336 27.26 -31.05 78.11
N ARG A 337 26.56 -31.25 76.98
CA ARG A 337 27.15 -31.69 75.68
C ARG A 337 27.95 -30.61 74.94
N ASP A 338 27.98 -29.41 75.50
CA ASP A 338 28.76 -28.26 75.07
C ASP A 338 29.72 -27.73 76.16
N ASN A 339 29.70 -28.35 77.36
CA ASN A 339 30.48 -28.02 78.56
C ASN A 339 30.23 -26.61 79.12
N ASP A 340 29.00 -26.08 78.98
CA ASP A 340 28.67 -24.70 79.36
C ASP A 340 28.47 -24.50 80.87
N GLY A 341 28.11 -25.56 81.60
CA GLY A 341 27.84 -25.58 83.05
C GLY A 341 26.37 -25.77 83.46
N PHE A 342 25.41 -25.69 82.53
CA PHE A 342 24.05 -26.19 82.71
C PHE A 342 23.96 -27.65 82.21
N SER A 343 22.97 -28.43 82.69
CA SER A 343 22.74 -29.78 82.15
C SER A 343 21.59 -29.76 81.17
N LYS A 344 21.61 -30.67 80.19
CA LYS A 344 20.57 -30.77 79.15
C LYS A 344 19.13 -30.87 79.68
N GLU A 345 18.93 -31.35 80.92
CA GLU A 345 17.61 -31.32 81.56
C GLU A 345 17.17 -29.93 82.05
N ILE A 346 18.09 -29.07 82.48
CA ILE A 346 17.82 -27.66 82.84
C ILE A 346 17.61 -26.83 81.57
N GLU A 347 18.44 -27.08 80.56
CA GLU A 347 18.36 -26.40 79.27
C GLU A 347 17.08 -26.72 78.50
N ALA A 348 16.67 -27.99 78.48
CA ALA A 348 15.36 -28.39 77.96
C ALA A 348 14.17 -27.84 78.79
N LEU A 349 14.40 -27.30 79.99
CA LEU A 349 13.42 -26.53 80.77
C LEU A 349 13.47 -25.03 80.44
N ALA A 350 14.66 -24.48 80.21
CA ALA A 350 14.89 -23.07 79.85
C ALA A 350 14.66 -22.76 78.36
N ASN A 351 14.58 -23.79 77.51
CA ASN A 351 14.61 -23.69 76.06
C ASN A 351 15.91 -23.02 75.54
N SER A 352 17.05 -23.33 76.16
CA SER A 352 18.37 -23.13 75.56
C SER A 352 18.75 -24.31 74.66
N ASP A 353 19.96 -24.30 74.08
CA ASP A 353 20.42 -25.27 73.09
C ASP A 353 21.65 -25.99 73.64
N ASP A 354 21.46 -27.23 74.12
CA ASP A 354 22.46 -28.03 74.85
C ASP A 354 23.59 -28.58 73.96
N LEU A 355 23.93 -27.82 72.92
CA LEU A 355 24.95 -28.02 71.88
C LEU A 355 25.67 -26.71 71.51
N ASP A 356 25.34 -25.57 72.13
CA ASP A 356 25.99 -24.26 71.94
C ASP A 356 26.22 -23.57 73.28
N ALA A 357 27.46 -23.62 73.78
CA ALA A 357 27.86 -23.04 75.08
C ALA A 357 27.75 -21.50 75.20
N SER A 358 27.16 -20.83 74.21
CA SER A 358 26.71 -19.44 74.28
C SER A 358 25.20 -19.27 74.47
N SER A 359 24.43 -20.34 74.27
CA SER A 359 22.98 -20.46 74.47
C SER A 359 22.70 -20.80 75.94
N LYS A 360 22.73 -19.79 76.81
CA LYS A 360 22.50 -19.99 78.25
C LYS A 360 21.04 -19.78 78.65
N PRO A 361 20.52 -20.58 79.61
CA PRO A 361 19.35 -20.20 80.41
C PRO A 361 19.45 -18.77 80.94
N ALA A 362 18.31 -18.08 81.04
CA ALA A 362 18.24 -16.77 81.69
C ALA A 362 18.41 -16.90 83.22
N ASP A 363 19.08 -15.91 83.80
CA ASP A 363 19.55 -15.78 85.20
C ASP A 363 19.52 -14.27 85.49
N LEU A 364 18.35 -13.73 85.87
CA LEU A 364 18.08 -12.28 85.86
C LEU A 364 18.81 -11.52 86.98
N ASP A 365 18.79 -12.03 88.22
CA ASP A 365 19.46 -11.41 89.36
C ASP A 365 20.98 -11.72 89.41
N GLY A 366 21.38 -12.88 88.89
CA GLY A 366 22.74 -13.40 88.91
C GLY A 366 23.08 -14.31 90.10
N ASP A 367 22.11 -14.94 90.77
CA ASP A 367 22.30 -15.99 91.78
C ASP A 367 23.00 -17.23 91.19
N GLY A 368 22.69 -17.57 89.94
CA GLY A 368 23.16 -18.78 89.25
C GLY A 368 22.18 -19.96 89.30
N LEU A 369 20.95 -19.74 89.75
CA LEU A 369 19.78 -20.47 89.26
C LEU A 369 19.40 -19.93 87.87
N ALA A 370 18.47 -20.63 87.20
CA ALA A 370 17.85 -20.12 85.98
C ALA A 370 16.42 -19.68 86.30
N ASP A 371 15.92 -18.61 85.68
CA ASP A 371 14.59 -18.01 85.95
C ASP A 371 13.46 -19.06 86.01
N VAL A 372 13.54 -20.09 85.16
CA VAL A 372 12.58 -21.21 85.07
C VAL A 372 12.53 -22.15 86.30
N VAL A 373 13.47 -22.01 87.23
CA VAL A 373 13.54 -22.74 88.51
C VAL A 373 13.75 -21.83 89.72
N ASP A 374 13.80 -20.52 89.52
CA ASP A 374 13.98 -19.52 90.58
C ASP A 374 12.64 -19.13 91.24
N PRO A 375 12.57 -18.98 92.59
CA PRO A 375 11.36 -18.54 93.29
C PRO A 375 11.16 -17.00 93.46
N ASP A 376 12.16 -16.17 93.15
CA ASP A 376 12.26 -14.74 93.50
C ASP A 376 13.16 -14.04 92.43
N ILE A 377 12.69 -14.01 91.17
CA ILE A 377 13.52 -13.87 89.96
C ILE A 377 14.31 -12.53 89.86
N ASP A 378 13.92 -11.49 90.61
CA ASP A 378 14.55 -10.16 90.53
C ASP A 378 15.10 -9.57 91.86
N ASP A 379 15.02 -10.31 92.99
CA ASP A 379 15.44 -9.89 94.34
C ASP A 379 14.78 -8.58 94.86
N ASP A 380 13.56 -8.22 94.41
CA ASP A 380 12.70 -7.24 95.11
C ASP A 380 12.39 -7.69 96.54
N GLY A 381 12.08 -8.99 96.71
CA GLY A 381 11.68 -9.62 97.96
C GLY A 381 10.18 -9.94 98.08
N VAL A 382 9.42 -9.82 97.00
CA VAL A 382 8.12 -10.45 96.76
C VAL A 382 8.32 -11.66 95.84
N LEU A 383 7.66 -12.78 96.15
CA LEU A 383 7.83 -14.03 95.39
C LEU A 383 7.02 -14.00 94.09
N ASN A 384 7.49 -14.68 93.04
CA ASN A 384 6.84 -14.75 91.72
C ASN A 384 5.35 -15.18 91.73
N ASP A 385 4.89 -15.88 92.77
CA ASP A 385 3.50 -16.33 92.98
C ASP A 385 2.59 -15.25 93.63
N ASP A 386 3.18 -14.25 94.29
CA ASP A 386 2.53 -13.14 95.00
C ASP A 386 2.78 -11.77 94.33
N ASP A 387 3.66 -11.69 93.32
CA ASP A 387 3.97 -10.46 92.55
C ASP A 387 3.13 -10.31 91.25
N ALA A 388 2.91 -9.07 90.84
CA ALA A 388 2.36 -8.70 89.53
C ALA A 388 3.44 -8.60 88.44
N PHE A 389 4.67 -8.24 88.79
CA PHE A 389 5.82 -8.07 87.89
C PHE A 389 7.06 -8.86 88.37
N PRO A 390 7.07 -10.22 88.32
CA PRO A 390 8.20 -11.07 88.74
C PRO A 390 9.53 -10.92 87.95
N TYR A 391 9.74 -9.80 87.27
CA TYR A 391 10.88 -9.50 86.40
C TYR A 391 11.25 -8.00 86.39
N ASP A 392 10.64 -7.16 87.25
CA ASP A 392 10.96 -5.74 87.41
C ASP A 392 11.03 -5.36 88.90
N PRO A 393 12.23 -5.29 89.50
CA PRO A 393 12.42 -5.05 90.94
C PRO A 393 12.22 -3.57 91.34
N SER A 394 11.31 -2.89 90.64
CA SER A 394 10.80 -1.56 90.98
C SER A 394 9.27 -1.48 91.00
N GLU A 395 8.56 -2.53 90.57
CA GLU A 395 7.09 -2.61 90.56
C GLU A 395 6.61 -3.94 91.17
N SER A 396 5.59 -3.90 92.01
CA SER A 396 4.98 -5.13 92.57
C SER A 396 3.48 -5.01 92.88
N LEU A 397 2.82 -4.02 92.26
CA LEU A 397 1.39 -3.77 92.32
C LEU A 397 0.89 -3.28 90.96
N ASP A 398 -0.27 -3.79 90.58
CA ASP A 398 -1.03 -3.50 89.36
C ASP A 398 -2.48 -3.27 89.82
N PHE A 399 -2.91 -2.01 89.95
CA PHE A 399 -4.17 -1.65 90.61
C PHE A 399 -5.41 -1.93 89.75
N ASP A 400 -5.34 -1.64 88.45
CA ASP A 400 -6.43 -1.74 87.48
C ASP A 400 -6.40 -3.06 86.68
N GLY A 401 -5.21 -3.64 86.49
CA GLY A 401 -4.97 -4.91 85.81
C GLY A 401 -4.48 -4.77 84.37
N ASP A 402 -3.84 -3.66 84.00
CA ASP A 402 -3.41 -3.37 82.62
C ASP A 402 -2.03 -3.93 82.24
N GLY A 403 -1.16 -4.16 83.23
CA GLY A 403 0.21 -4.63 83.04
C GLY A 403 1.29 -3.53 83.05
N ILE A 404 1.02 -2.35 83.63
CA ILE A 404 1.99 -1.34 84.04
C ILE A 404 1.93 -1.21 85.57
N GLY A 405 3.10 -1.14 86.23
CA GLY A 405 3.15 -1.09 87.70
C GLY A 405 2.82 0.27 88.31
N ASP A 406 2.18 0.24 89.49
CA ASP A 406 1.68 1.39 90.27
C ASP A 406 2.64 2.61 90.39
N ASN A 407 3.97 2.42 90.32
CA ASN A 407 4.95 3.51 90.45
C ASN A 407 5.35 4.17 89.12
N SER A 408 5.17 3.45 88.00
CA SER A 408 5.47 3.88 86.63
C SER A 408 4.21 4.26 85.84
N ASP A 409 3.06 3.73 86.26
CA ASP A 409 1.77 3.97 85.63
C ASP A 409 1.35 5.46 85.64
N GLN A 410 0.65 5.83 84.58
CA GLN A 410 0.16 7.16 84.28
C GLN A 410 -1.37 7.26 84.21
N ASP A 411 -2.14 6.19 84.41
CA ASP A 411 -3.62 6.17 84.44
C ASP A 411 -4.12 5.07 85.39
N LEU A 412 -4.10 5.35 86.71
CA LEU A 412 -4.21 4.35 87.79
C LEU A 412 -5.60 3.70 87.93
N ASP A 413 -6.55 3.98 87.04
CA ASP A 413 -7.83 3.27 86.96
C ASP A 413 -8.33 2.97 85.53
N ASN A 414 -7.46 3.15 84.53
CA ASN A 414 -7.70 2.89 83.10
C ASN A 414 -8.88 3.68 82.50
N ASP A 415 -9.09 4.93 82.92
CA ASP A 415 -10.19 5.75 82.39
C ASP A 415 -9.80 6.61 81.17
N GLY A 416 -8.51 6.67 80.85
CA GLY A 416 -7.91 7.32 79.69
C GLY A 416 -7.22 8.65 80.02
N ILE A 417 -7.40 9.18 81.23
CA ILE A 417 -6.90 10.51 81.60
C ILE A 417 -5.67 10.39 82.50
N ASN A 418 -4.60 11.10 82.14
CA ASN A 418 -3.36 11.03 82.89
C ASN A 418 -3.53 11.43 84.37
N ASN A 419 -3.00 10.58 85.24
CA ASN A 419 -2.74 10.74 86.67
C ASN A 419 -2.36 12.18 87.09
N GLU A 420 -1.53 12.91 86.33
CA GLU A 420 -1.18 14.32 86.64
C GLU A 420 -2.29 15.31 86.22
N PHE A 421 -2.96 15.10 85.07
CA PHE A 421 -4.05 15.96 84.62
C PHE A 421 -5.24 15.91 85.57
N GLU A 422 -5.69 14.72 85.97
CA GLU A 422 -6.72 14.53 86.99
C GLU A 422 -6.39 15.29 88.28
N ARG A 423 -5.20 15.05 88.85
CA ARG A 423 -4.74 15.69 90.09
C ARG A 423 -4.66 17.21 89.94
N SER A 424 -4.40 17.71 88.73
CA SER A 424 -4.41 19.16 88.42
C SER A 424 -5.82 19.74 88.35
N LEU A 425 -6.79 18.99 87.81
CA LEU A 425 -8.20 19.37 87.65
C LEU A 425 -9.06 19.03 88.89
N SER A 426 -8.49 18.35 89.89
CA SER A 426 -9.12 17.91 91.15
C SER A 426 -10.10 16.73 91.02
N TYR A 427 -9.75 15.78 90.18
CA TYR A 427 -10.33 14.45 90.06
C TYR A 427 -9.56 13.43 90.95
N ASP A 428 -9.92 12.13 90.92
CA ASP A 428 -9.50 11.12 91.94
C ASP A 428 -8.98 9.83 91.25
N PRO A 429 -7.65 9.69 91.06
CA PRO A 429 -6.99 8.65 90.23
C PRO A 429 -7.03 7.20 90.76
N TYR A 430 -8.18 6.77 91.27
CA TYR A 430 -8.48 5.42 91.74
C TYR A 430 -10.01 5.11 91.63
N ASP A 431 -10.75 5.88 90.82
CA ASP A 431 -12.18 5.72 90.51
C ASP A 431 -12.50 6.27 89.09
N ALA A 432 -12.39 5.40 88.07
CA ALA A 432 -12.68 5.60 86.64
C ALA A 432 -14.08 6.15 86.24
N ASN A 433 -14.86 6.58 87.23
CA ASN A 433 -16.09 7.36 87.06
C ASN A 433 -15.85 8.87 87.32
N SER A 434 -14.60 9.26 87.58
CA SER A 434 -14.20 10.57 88.09
C SER A 434 -13.31 11.34 87.09
N LYS A 435 -13.54 11.25 85.79
CA LYS A 435 -12.80 12.02 84.79
C LYS A 435 -13.38 13.37 84.36
N PRO A 436 -12.53 14.27 83.82
CA PRO A 436 -12.97 15.40 82.98
C PRO A 436 -13.60 14.96 81.65
N GLU A 437 -14.03 15.95 80.87
CA GLU A 437 -14.35 15.79 79.45
C GLU A 437 -13.04 15.81 78.63
N ASP A 438 -12.96 14.92 77.66
CA ASP A 438 -11.91 14.64 76.69
C ASP A 438 -12.67 14.21 75.41
N MET A 439 -12.39 14.86 74.29
CA MET A 439 -13.29 14.88 73.13
C MET A 439 -12.75 14.11 71.91
N ASP A 440 -11.43 14.11 71.68
CA ASP A 440 -10.79 13.29 70.65
C ASP A 440 -10.33 11.92 71.20
N GLY A 441 -9.99 11.86 72.50
CA GLY A 441 -9.50 10.69 73.20
C GLY A 441 -7.97 10.55 73.22
N ASP A 442 -7.19 11.62 73.08
CA ASP A 442 -5.72 11.58 73.23
C ASP A 442 -5.23 11.48 74.69
N GLY A 443 -6.14 11.68 75.66
CA GLY A 443 -5.87 11.63 77.09
C GLY A 443 -5.51 12.98 77.73
N ILE A 444 -5.48 14.07 76.96
CA ILE A 444 -5.39 15.45 77.42
C ILE A 444 -6.81 16.06 77.50
N PRO A 445 -7.32 16.41 78.68
CA PRO A 445 -8.69 16.93 78.82
C PRO A 445 -8.96 18.24 78.07
N ASP A 446 -10.20 18.46 77.60
CA ASP A 446 -10.75 19.67 76.95
C ASP A 446 -10.28 21.01 77.58
N ALA A 447 -10.05 21.00 78.90
CA ALA A 447 -9.70 22.19 79.67
C ALA A 447 -8.20 22.55 79.67
N LEU A 448 -7.35 21.65 79.17
CA LEU A 448 -5.89 21.74 79.13
C LEU A 448 -5.33 21.60 77.71
N ASP A 449 -6.05 20.88 76.85
CA ASP A 449 -5.65 20.60 75.49
C ASP A 449 -5.65 21.83 74.55
N SER A 450 -4.86 21.72 73.48
CA SER A 450 -4.63 22.70 72.44
C SER A 450 -5.20 22.35 71.06
N ASP A 451 -5.80 21.19 70.83
CA ASP A 451 -6.19 20.55 69.55
C ASP A 451 -7.41 19.61 69.77
N MET A 452 -8.55 20.16 70.19
CA MET A 452 -9.58 19.51 71.04
C MET A 452 -10.36 18.34 70.43
N ASP A 453 -10.28 18.21 69.13
CA ASP A 453 -10.91 17.17 68.31
C ASP A 453 -9.88 16.34 67.52
N GLY A 454 -8.59 16.66 67.65
CA GLY A 454 -7.47 15.84 67.16
C GLY A 454 -7.19 15.98 65.65
N ASP A 455 -7.62 17.06 65.00
CA ASP A 455 -7.44 17.25 63.55
C ASP A 455 -6.02 17.68 63.13
N THR A 456 -5.19 18.11 64.09
CA THR A 456 -3.82 18.66 64.00
C THR A 456 -3.68 20.18 63.81
N LEU A 457 -4.78 20.93 63.72
CA LEU A 457 -4.83 22.39 63.73
C LEU A 457 -5.33 22.91 65.07
N SER A 458 -4.39 23.18 65.97
CA SER A 458 -4.66 23.71 67.31
C SER A 458 -5.80 24.76 67.40
N ASN A 459 -6.62 24.67 68.47
CA ASN A 459 -7.77 25.46 68.97
C ASN A 459 -7.74 27.01 68.83
N VAL A 460 -6.66 27.58 68.29
CA VAL A 460 -6.42 29.02 68.08
C VAL A 460 -6.09 29.38 66.62
N MET A 461 -6.01 28.39 65.73
CA MET A 461 -5.79 28.50 64.29
C MET A 461 -6.96 27.90 63.51
N ASP A 462 -7.46 26.77 63.97
CA ASP A 462 -8.71 26.18 63.50
C ASP A 462 -9.92 27.11 63.82
N MET A 463 -10.97 26.97 63.00
CA MET A 463 -12.24 27.67 63.06
C MET A 463 -13.39 26.86 63.65
N PHE A 464 -13.29 25.53 63.74
CA PHE A 464 -14.31 24.65 64.31
C PHE A 464 -13.77 23.70 65.41
N PRO A 465 -13.27 24.17 66.59
CA PRO A 465 -12.48 23.33 67.51
C PRO A 465 -13.33 22.40 68.40
N ARG A 466 -14.20 21.63 67.74
CA ARG A 466 -15.13 20.55 68.15
C ARG A 466 -15.69 19.76 66.94
N ASP A 467 -15.15 19.88 65.72
CA ASP A 467 -15.52 19.06 64.57
C ASP A 467 -14.26 18.68 63.75
N PRO A 468 -13.66 17.50 63.97
CA PRO A 468 -12.38 17.14 63.36
C PRO A 468 -12.44 16.92 61.85
N THR A 469 -13.62 17.10 61.24
CA THR A 469 -13.80 17.02 59.80
C THR A 469 -13.77 18.39 59.10
N GLU A 470 -13.69 19.50 59.85
CA GLU A 470 -13.70 20.86 59.30
C GLU A 470 -12.73 21.78 60.02
N TRP A 471 -11.89 22.51 59.26
CA TRP A 471 -10.76 23.27 59.86
C TRP A 471 -10.59 24.68 59.30
N PHE A 472 -11.12 24.91 58.11
CA PHE A 472 -11.12 26.18 57.40
C PHE A 472 -12.55 26.49 56.95
N ASP A 473 -12.85 27.79 56.90
CA ASP A 473 -14.12 28.40 56.53
C ASP A 473 -13.72 29.58 55.63
N THR A 474 -13.59 29.31 54.34
CA THR A 474 -12.90 30.20 53.39
C THR A 474 -13.74 31.46 53.06
N ASP A 475 -15.07 31.36 53.02
CA ASP A 475 -15.98 32.49 52.78
C ASP A 475 -16.51 33.18 54.06
N LEU A 476 -16.51 32.47 55.21
CA LEU A 476 -17.02 32.86 56.54
C LEU A 476 -18.56 32.73 56.73
N ASP A 477 -19.21 31.79 56.04
CA ASP A 477 -20.61 31.34 56.24
C ASP A 477 -20.80 30.57 57.57
N GLY A 478 -19.82 29.72 57.92
CA GLY A 478 -19.87 28.83 59.09
C GLY A 478 -20.21 27.36 58.78
N ILE A 479 -20.14 26.94 57.53
CA ILE A 479 -19.85 25.56 57.09
C ILE A 479 -18.34 25.46 56.83
N GLY A 480 -17.75 24.27 56.95
CA GLY A 480 -16.32 24.08 56.69
C GLY A 480 -16.01 23.63 55.27
N ASP A 481 -14.80 24.00 54.81
CA ASP A 481 -14.26 23.78 53.46
C ASP A 481 -14.36 22.34 52.92
N ASN A 482 -14.52 21.30 53.76
CA ASN A 482 -14.60 19.90 53.31
C ASN A 482 -16.02 19.43 52.98
N THR A 483 -17.04 19.95 53.65
CA THR A 483 -18.47 19.64 53.38
C THR A 483 -19.23 20.77 52.69
N ASP A 484 -18.66 21.97 52.60
CA ASP A 484 -19.24 23.09 51.86
C ASP A 484 -19.41 22.77 50.35
N PRO A 485 -20.61 22.96 49.78
CA PRO A 485 -20.82 22.93 48.33
C PRO A 485 -20.23 24.11 47.53
N ASP A 486 -19.91 25.25 48.13
CA ASP A 486 -19.67 26.59 47.50
C ASP A 486 -18.55 27.33 48.27
N ARG A 487 -17.32 26.77 48.28
CA ARG A 487 -16.29 26.99 49.33
C ARG A 487 -15.85 28.44 49.52
N ASP A 488 -15.83 29.22 48.46
CA ASP A 488 -15.40 30.63 48.51
C ASP A 488 -16.57 31.64 48.42
N GLY A 489 -17.81 31.13 48.41
CA GLY A 489 -19.03 31.91 48.50
C GLY A 489 -19.32 32.79 47.28
N ASP A 490 -18.72 32.51 46.11
CA ASP A 490 -19.04 33.24 44.88
C ASP A 490 -20.49 32.98 44.41
N GLY A 491 -21.04 31.81 44.76
CA GLY A 491 -22.40 31.38 44.48
C GLY A 491 -22.53 30.17 43.55
N ILE A 492 -21.42 29.67 42.99
CA ILE A 492 -21.35 28.54 42.05
C ILE A 492 -20.72 27.34 42.76
N SER A 493 -21.38 26.18 42.70
CA SER A 493 -20.89 25.03 43.47
C SER A 493 -19.53 24.50 42.98
N ASN A 494 -18.70 24.05 43.92
CA ASN A 494 -17.40 23.39 43.73
C ASN A 494 -17.44 22.29 42.64
N ALA A 495 -18.58 21.62 42.47
CA ALA A 495 -18.78 20.55 41.48
C ALA A 495 -19.00 21.04 40.04
N TYR A 496 -19.53 22.26 39.86
CA TYR A 496 -19.65 22.92 38.56
C TYR A 496 -18.33 23.55 38.14
N GLU A 497 -17.65 24.22 39.07
CA GLU A 497 -16.34 24.83 38.86
C GLU A 497 -15.28 23.82 38.41
N LEU A 498 -15.13 22.69 39.10
CA LEU A 498 -14.23 21.61 38.70
C LEU A 498 -14.56 21.04 37.30
N ARG A 499 -15.79 21.24 36.81
CA ARG A 499 -16.26 20.82 35.48
C ARG A 499 -16.09 21.92 34.44
N ALA A 500 -16.05 23.20 34.84
CA ALA A 500 -15.67 24.35 34.03
C ALA A 500 -14.14 24.54 33.92
N GLY A 501 -13.38 24.03 34.89
CA GLY A 501 -11.92 24.14 34.98
C GLY A 501 -11.44 25.34 35.80
N THR A 502 -12.26 25.85 36.71
CA THR A 502 -11.95 26.95 37.65
C THR A 502 -11.45 26.40 39.00
N ASP A 503 -11.02 27.28 39.91
CA ASP A 503 -10.36 26.92 41.19
C ASP A 503 -11.31 27.19 42.38
N PRO A 504 -11.94 26.15 43.01
CA PRO A 504 -12.97 26.30 44.04
C PRO A 504 -12.43 26.71 45.42
N SER A 505 -11.67 27.79 45.45
CA SER A 505 -10.92 28.38 46.57
C SER A 505 -10.39 29.80 46.27
N ASP A 506 -10.83 30.43 45.17
CA ASP A 506 -10.54 31.82 44.82
C ASP A 506 -11.81 32.45 44.21
N PRO A 507 -12.56 33.31 44.94
CA PRO A 507 -13.84 33.87 44.50
C PRO A 507 -13.68 34.98 43.44
N ASN A 508 -12.56 34.96 42.73
CA ASN A 508 -12.28 35.70 41.51
C ASN A 508 -12.13 34.76 40.29
N SER A 509 -12.21 33.44 40.50
CA SER A 509 -12.09 32.40 39.48
C SER A 509 -13.42 32.04 38.80
N VAL A 510 -14.50 32.75 39.09
CA VAL A 510 -15.87 32.56 38.58
C VAL A 510 -15.90 32.14 37.10
N PRO A 511 -16.46 30.96 36.74
CA PRO A 511 -16.71 30.60 35.35
C PRO A 511 -17.84 31.45 34.73
N PRO A 512 -17.96 31.52 33.40
CA PRO A 512 -19.10 32.16 32.74
C PRO A 512 -20.45 31.54 33.13
N ASP A 513 -21.41 32.41 33.44
CA ASP A 513 -22.81 32.16 33.77
C ASP A 513 -23.60 33.31 33.12
N MET A 514 -24.45 32.98 32.14
CA MET A 514 -25.03 33.96 31.20
C MET A 514 -26.43 34.46 31.60
N ASP A 515 -27.31 33.61 32.12
CA ASP A 515 -28.63 34.01 32.64
C ASP A 515 -28.58 34.45 34.13
N GLY A 516 -27.64 33.91 34.90
CA GLY A 516 -27.45 34.17 36.33
C GLY A 516 -28.09 33.15 37.29
N ASP A 517 -28.46 31.94 36.85
CA ASP A 517 -29.02 30.88 37.70
C ASP A 517 -27.97 30.17 38.58
N ARG A 518 -26.67 30.31 38.27
CA ARG A 518 -25.46 29.68 38.87
C ARG A 518 -25.05 28.31 38.32
N ILE A 519 -25.60 27.88 37.18
CA ILE A 519 -25.07 26.77 36.39
C ILE A 519 -24.21 27.36 35.25
N PRO A 520 -22.89 27.12 35.23
CA PRO A 520 -22.02 27.73 34.21
C PRO A 520 -22.34 27.31 32.76
N ASP A 521 -22.15 28.20 31.79
CA ASP A 521 -22.49 28.04 30.35
C ASP A 521 -22.03 26.70 29.74
N VAL A 522 -20.92 26.17 30.25
CA VAL A 522 -20.25 24.94 29.80
C VAL A 522 -20.93 23.64 30.27
N VAL A 523 -21.90 23.73 31.18
CA VAL A 523 -22.57 22.59 31.82
C VAL A 523 -24.08 22.76 31.96
N ASP A 524 -24.61 23.93 31.63
CA ASP A 524 -26.03 24.21 31.56
C ASP A 524 -26.69 23.68 30.27
N ASP A 525 -28.00 23.42 30.36
CA ASP A 525 -28.87 22.95 29.28
C ASP A 525 -29.83 24.06 28.76
N ASP A 526 -29.83 25.30 29.31
CA ASP A 526 -30.79 26.41 29.07
C ASP A 526 -30.11 27.80 29.23
N ILE A 527 -28.98 28.04 28.51
CA ILE A 527 -27.89 28.99 28.86
C ILE A 527 -28.30 30.46 29.02
N ASP A 528 -29.39 30.89 28.38
CA ASP A 528 -29.90 32.26 28.47
C ASP A 528 -31.18 32.39 29.35
N GLY A 529 -31.70 31.27 29.86
CA GLY A 529 -32.81 31.22 30.80
C GLY A 529 -34.19 31.50 30.18
N ASP A 530 -34.34 31.41 28.86
CA ASP A 530 -35.63 31.61 28.17
C ASP A 530 -36.65 30.47 28.43
N THR A 531 -36.18 29.29 28.84
CA THR A 531 -36.90 28.01 29.06
C THR A 531 -37.00 27.04 27.88
N HIS A 532 -36.29 27.28 26.77
CA HIS A 532 -36.05 26.33 25.69
C HIS A 532 -34.61 25.79 25.74
N LEU A 533 -34.48 24.47 25.86
CA LEU A 533 -33.16 23.84 26.03
C LEU A 533 -32.24 24.06 24.80
N ASN A 534 -30.95 24.27 25.05
CA ASN A 534 -29.88 24.56 24.07
C ASN A 534 -29.84 23.65 22.83
N GLY A 535 -30.34 22.41 22.94
CA GLY A 535 -30.39 21.42 21.85
C GLY A 535 -31.70 21.42 21.04
N ALA A 536 -32.62 22.34 21.34
CA ALA A 536 -33.91 22.53 20.69
C ALA A 536 -34.18 24.00 20.32
N ASP A 537 -33.48 24.93 20.96
CA ASP A 537 -33.46 26.35 20.63
C ASP A 537 -32.63 26.65 19.36
N ALA A 538 -32.95 27.75 18.66
CA ALA A 538 -32.23 28.25 17.50
C ALA A 538 -31.12 29.27 17.85
N PHE A 539 -31.31 30.02 18.94
CA PHE A 539 -30.36 31.00 19.48
C PHE A 539 -30.12 30.79 21.00
N PRO A 540 -29.42 29.72 21.44
CA PRO A 540 -29.15 29.40 22.86
C PRO A 540 -28.27 30.40 23.66
N MET A 541 -28.31 31.67 23.30
CA MET A 541 -27.49 32.80 23.77
C MET A 541 -28.28 34.14 23.65
N ASP A 542 -29.59 34.12 23.40
CA ASP A 542 -30.46 35.31 23.34
C ASP A 542 -31.89 34.97 23.80
N ALA A 543 -32.15 35.15 25.09
CA ALA A 543 -33.46 34.93 25.74
C ALA A 543 -34.62 35.85 25.27
N SER A 544 -34.51 36.44 24.08
CA SER A 544 -35.63 37.04 23.37
C SER A 544 -36.02 36.31 22.07
N GLU A 545 -35.25 35.31 21.62
CA GLU A 545 -35.46 34.57 20.37
C GLU A 545 -35.21 33.07 20.51
N TRP A 546 -36.25 32.25 20.37
CA TRP A 546 -36.18 30.78 20.48
C TRP A 546 -36.54 30.02 19.19
N HIS A 547 -36.88 30.75 18.12
CA HIS A 547 -37.31 30.17 16.85
C HIS A 547 -36.80 30.99 15.67
N ASP A 548 -36.46 30.27 14.61
CA ASP A 548 -35.97 30.76 13.33
C ASP A 548 -36.79 30.00 12.26
N MET A 549 -37.83 30.64 11.74
CA MET A 549 -38.82 29.98 10.89
C MET A 549 -38.35 29.76 9.43
N ASP A 550 -37.45 30.60 8.91
CA ASP A 550 -36.93 30.48 7.54
C ASP A 550 -35.46 29.98 7.47
N GLY A 551 -34.66 30.25 8.51
CA GLY A 551 -33.25 29.85 8.64
C GLY A 551 -32.23 30.96 8.34
N ASP A 552 -32.61 32.24 8.34
CA ASP A 552 -31.72 33.38 8.07
C ASP A 552 -30.74 33.70 9.21
N GLY A 553 -31.10 33.38 10.47
CA GLY A 553 -30.31 33.70 11.65
C GLY A 553 -30.73 34.98 12.41
N ILE A 554 -31.94 35.49 12.16
CA ILE A 554 -32.68 36.45 13.01
C ILE A 554 -33.93 35.73 13.55
N GLY A 555 -34.22 35.86 14.84
CA GLY A 555 -35.37 35.18 15.45
C GLY A 555 -36.74 35.81 15.16
N ASP A 556 -37.77 34.96 15.16
CA ASP A 556 -39.18 35.26 14.85
C ASP A 556 -39.75 36.54 15.53
N ASN A 557 -39.26 36.96 16.71
CA ASN A 557 -39.82 38.12 17.42
C ASN A 557 -39.20 39.46 17.01
N SER A 558 -37.95 39.45 16.52
CA SER A 558 -37.21 40.62 16.03
C SER A 558 -37.19 40.73 14.51
N ASP A 559 -37.43 39.63 13.82
CA ASP A 559 -37.38 39.58 12.37
C ASP A 559 -38.51 40.37 11.69
N LEU A 560 -38.19 40.86 10.49
CA LEU A 560 -39.03 41.70 9.65
C LEU A 560 -39.61 40.95 8.45
N ASP A 561 -39.36 39.64 8.26
CA ASP A 561 -39.62 38.84 7.04
C ASP A 561 -39.81 37.33 7.41
N ILE A 562 -40.73 37.02 8.34
CA ILE A 562 -40.70 35.78 9.17
C ILE A 562 -40.88 34.46 8.39
N ASP A 563 -41.28 34.51 7.11
CA ASP A 563 -41.35 33.33 6.25
C ASP A 563 -40.32 33.28 5.11
N GLY A 564 -39.40 34.25 5.07
CA GLY A 564 -38.25 34.32 4.16
C GLY A 564 -38.61 34.64 2.71
N ASP A 565 -39.72 35.36 2.47
CA ASP A 565 -40.20 35.67 1.10
C ASP A 565 -39.54 36.91 0.45
N LEU A 566 -38.71 37.61 1.23
CA LEU A 566 -37.98 38.85 0.91
C LEU A 566 -38.83 40.13 1.04
N ILE A 567 -40.14 40.06 1.30
CA ILE A 567 -41.02 41.21 1.44
C ILE A 567 -41.48 41.38 2.90
N SER A 568 -41.02 42.46 3.53
CA SER A 568 -41.22 42.63 4.97
C SER A 568 -42.68 42.52 5.46
N ASN A 569 -42.83 41.94 6.65
CA ASN A 569 -44.03 41.80 7.46
C ASN A 569 -44.93 43.07 7.43
N GLU A 570 -44.36 44.28 7.45
CA GLU A 570 -45.14 45.53 7.37
C GLU A 570 -45.80 45.71 6.00
N TYR A 571 -45.07 45.49 4.90
CA TYR A 571 -45.58 45.67 3.53
C TYR A 571 -46.65 44.64 3.20
N GLU A 572 -46.43 43.38 3.55
CA GLU A 572 -47.44 42.34 3.42
C GLU A 572 -48.72 42.65 4.21
N LEU A 573 -48.61 42.93 5.51
CA LEU A 573 -49.78 43.23 6.37
C LEU A 573 -50.52 44.48 5.89
N ARG A 574 -49.81 45.43 5.29
CA ARG A 574 -50.35 46.64 4.66
C ARG A 574 -51.09 46.37 3.35
N LEU A 575 -50.63 45.40 2.55
CA LEU A 575 -51.25 44.99 1.29
C LEU A 575 -52.31 43.89 1.46
N GLY A 576 -52.29 43.17 2.59
CA GLY A 576 -53.24 42.10 2.95
C GLY A 576 -52.74 40.69 2.64
N TYR A 577 -51.42 40.49 2.58
CA TYR A 577 -50.77 39.19 2.39
C TYR A 577 -50.51 38.49 3.75
N ARG A 578 -49.62 37.49 3.86
CA ARG A 578 -49.57 36.53 4.98
C ARG A 578 -48.15 36.05 5.38
N HIS A 579 -47.39 36.90 6.08
CA HIS A 579 -46.12 36.77 6.85
C HIS A 579 -45.83 35.52 7.72
N LEU A 580 -46.44 34.38 7.39
CA LEU A 580 -46.19 33.05 7.97
C LEU A 580 -46.47 31.96 6.88
N ASP A 581 -46.40 32.32 5.59
CA ASP A 581 -46.70 31.52 4.40
C ASP A 581 -46.08 32.18 3.13
N SER A 582 -44.76 32.03 2.95
CA SER A 582 -43.93 32.53 1.83
C SER A 582 -44.30 32.01 0.43
N THR A 583 -45.44 31.33 0.30
CA THR A 583 -46.11 31.11 -0.99
C THR A 583 -47.05 32.27 -1.37
N HIS A 584 -47.12 33.31 -0.54
CA HIS A 584 -48.10 34.37 -0.60
C HIS A 584 -47.44 35.76 -0.64
N VAL A 585 -46.45 35.91 -1.53
CA VAL A 585 -45.63 37.11 -1.77
C VAL A 585 -46.37 38.17 -2.61
N PRO A 586 -46.25 39.48 -2.30
CA PRO A 586 -46.54 40.56 -3.23
C PRO A 586 -45.59 40.59 -4.45
N PRO A 587 -45.99 41.12 -5.63
CA PRO A 587 -45.05 41.33 -6.72
C PRO A 587 -44.01 42.42 -6.39
N ASP A 588 -42.76 42.16 -6.73
CA ASP A 588 -41.61 43.05 -6.77
C ASP A 588 -40.90 42.75 -8.11
N LEU A 589 -40.55 43.79 -8.88
CA LEU A 589 -40.00 43.66 -10.25
C LEU A 589 -38.50 43.90 -10.30
N ASP A 590 -37.95 44.78 -9.47
CA ASP A 590 -36.52 45.14 -9.48
C ASP A 590 -35.70 44.38 -8.43
N GLY A 591 -36.33 43.96 -7.33
CA GLY A 591 -35.75 43.24 -6.21
C GLY A 591 -35.31 44.10 -5.01
N ASP A 592 -35.73 45.37 -4.88
CA ASP A 592 -35.39 46.23 -3.74
C ASP A 592 -36.16 45.91 -2.44
N ARG A 593 -37.15 45.01 -2.50
CA ARG A 593 -38.07 44.57 -1.43
C ARG A 593 -39.24 45.52 -1.14
N ILE A 594 -39.47 46.55 -1.95
CA ILE A 594 -40.69 47.37 -1.94
C ILE A 594 -41.63 46.88 -3.05
N PRO A 595 -42.81 46.32 -2.72
CA PRO A 595 -43.72 45.81 -3.73
C PRO A 595 -44.18 46.84 -4.77
N ASP A 596 -44.44 46.35 -5.99
CA ASP A 596 -44.87 47.05 -7.23
C ASP A 596 -45.98 48.11 -7.04
N GLU A 597 -46.85 47.96 -6.04
CA GLU A 597 -47.95 48.91 -5.73
C GLU A 597 -47.55 50.05 -4.77
N LEU A 598 -46.34 50.00 -4.20
CA LEU A 598 -45.82 50.91 -3.18
C LEU A 598 -44.58 51.70 -3.60
N ASP A 599 -43.93 51.28 -4.68
CA ASP A 599 -42.66 51.82 -5.16
C ASP A 599 -42.80 52.97 -6.20
N ASP A 600 -41.81 53.85 -6.23
CA ASP A 600 -41.67 55.04 -7.09
C ASP A 600 -40.66 54.83 -8.26
N ASP A 601 -39.98 53.68 -8.38
CA ASP A 601 -38.87 53.36 -9.33
C ASP A 601 -38.91 51.86 -9.77
N ILE A 602 -39.99 51.41 -10.43
CA ILE A 602 -40.48 50.01 -10.41
C ILE A 602 -39.58 48.98 -11.12
N ASP A 603 -38.60 49.40 -11.92
CA ASP A 603 -37.58 48.51 -12.47
C ASP A 603 -36.16 48.81 -11.95
N GLY A 604 -36.00 49.78 -11.05
CA GLY A 604 -34.79 50.04 -10.28
C GLY A 604 -33.61 50.51 -11.12
N ASP A 605 -33.85 51.31 -12.17
CA ASP A 605 -32.80 51.92 -12.98
C ASP A 605 -32.30 53.28 -12.43
N SER A 606 -32.94 53.79 -11.36
CA SER A 606 -32.74 55.11 -10.72
C SER A 606 -33.49 56.28 -11.36
N TYR A 607 -34.37 56.05 -12.32
CA TYR A 607 -35.25 57.04 -12.94
C TYR A 607 -36.71 56.81 -12.55
N LEU A 608 -37.14 57.49 -11.48
CA LEU A 608 -38.52 57.48 -10.97
C LEU A 608 -39.59 57.35 -12.08
N ASN A 609 -40.59 56.50 -11.84
CA ASN A 609 -41.75 56.10 -12.69
C ASN A 609 -42.54 57.23 -13.40
N THR A 610 -42.23 58.50 -13.10
CA THR A 610 -42.88 59.71 -13.61
C THR A 610 -41.98 60.60 -14.48
N LEU A 611 -40.69 60.27 -14.58
CA LEU A 611 -39.68 60.94 -15.39
C LEU A 611 -39.14 60.00 -16.47
N ASP A 612 -39.01 58.71 -16.14
CA ASP A 612 -38.65 57.66 -17.08
C ASP A 612 -39.68 57.50 -18.22
N ARG A 613 -39.16 57.01 -19.35
CA ARG A 613 -39.86 56.73 -20.58
C ARG A 613 -40.37 55.28 -20.70
N PHE A 614 -39.75 54.30 -20.05
CA PHE A 614 -40.09 52.88 -20.15
C PHE A 614 -40.22 52.17 -18.78
N PRO A 615 -41.13 52.55 -17.84
CA PRO A 615 -40.98 52.26 -16.39
C PRO A 615 -41.32 50.83 -15.92
N ARG A 616 -40.93 49.83 -16.72
CA ARG A 616 -40.86 48.39 -16.45
C ARG A 616 -39.75 47.71 -17.27
N ASP A 617 -38.74 48.45 -17.73
CA ASP A 617 -37.58 48.00 -18.50
C ASP A 617 -36.31 48.74 -18.04
N ARG A 618 -35.65 48.16 -17.03
CA ARG A 618 -34.41 48.63 -16.36
C ARG A 618 -33.25 49.00 -17.29
N THR A 619 -33.36 48.73 -18.59
CA THR A 619 -32.29 48.96 -19.57
C THR A 619 -32.48 50.22 -20.42
N GLU A 620 -33.63 50.92 -20.35
CA GLU A 620 -33.89 52.08 -21.21
C GLU A 620 -34.66 53.21 -20.50
N TRP A 621 -34.02 54.36 -20.30
CA TRP A 621 -34.65 55.56 -19.71
C TRP A 621 -34.89 56.73 -20.68
N ALA A 622 -34.31 56.67 -21.87
CA ALA A 622 -34.29 57.76 -22.85
C ALA A 622 -34.54 57.25 -24.27
N ASP A 623 -34.98 58.19 -25.12
CA ASP A 623 -35.48 57.99 -26.49
C ASP A 623 -35.20 59.33 -27.20
N THR A 624 -33.96 59.51 -27.68
CA THR A 624 -33.37 60.80 -28.08
C THR A 624 -33.88 61.27 -29.44
N ASP A 625 -33.90 60.43 -30.47
CA ASP A 625 -34.45 60.79 -31.79
C ASP A 625 -35.99 60.71 -31.85
N ASN A 626 -36.62 59.94 -30.94
CA ASN A 626 -38.06 59.65 -30.82
C ASN A 626 -38.62 58.63 -31.83
N ASP A 627 -37.82 57.65 -32.31
CA ASP A 627 -38.29 56.48 -33.06
C ASP A 627 -39.00 55.43 -32.18
N GLY A 628 -38.62 55.32 -30.89
CA GLY A 628 -39.20 54.41 -29.91
C GLY A 628 -38.38 53.16 -29.57
N ILE A 629 -37.15 53.04 -30.06
CA ILE A 629 -36.04 52.30 -29.43
C ILE A 629 -35.45 53.18 -28.32
N GLY A 630 -34.85 52.58 -27.28
CA GLY A 630 -34.17 53.33 -26.23
C GLY A 630 -32.69 53.61 -26.55
N ASP A 631 -32.16 54.69 -26.00
CA ASP A 631 -30.80 55.20 -26.27
C ASP A 631 -29.68 54.15 -26.02
N ASN A 632 -29.88 53.15 -25.16
CA ASN A 632 -28.85 52.13 -24.88
C ASN A 632 -28.85 50.99 -25.91
N THR A 633 -29.98 50.73 -26.57
CA THR A 633 -30.16 49.69 -27.61
C THR A 633 -29.95 50.25 -29.02
N ASP A 634 -30.13 51.55 -29.24
CA ASP A 634 -29.99 52.15 -30.57
C ASP A 634 -28.52 52.19 -31.07
N GLY A 635 -28.37 52.05 -32.39
CA GLY A 635 -27.11 52.11 -33.11
C GLY A 635 -26.80 53.46 -33.75
N ASP A 636 -27.74 54.41 -33.79
CA ASP A 636 -27.68 55.72 -34.49
C ASP A 636 -28.49 56.76 -33.68
N ILE A 637 -28.09 57.03 -32.43
CA ILE A 637 -28.89 57.62 -31.32
C ILE A 637 -29.52 59.00 -31.63
N ASP A 638 -28.99 59.74 -32.60
CA ASP A 638 -29.51 61.04 -33.05
C ASP A 638 -30.04 61.04 -34.50
N GLY A 639 -30.06 59.87 -35.16
CA GLY A 639 -30.55 59.67 -36.52
C GLY A 639 -29.69 60.30 -37.62
N ASP A 640 -28.39 60.51 -37.37
CA ASP A 640 -27.41 61.11 -38.28
C ASP A 640 -27.17 60.25 -39.54
N GLY A 641 -27.20 58.93 -39.38
CA GLY A 641 -26.82 57.94 -40.39
C GLY A 641 -25.38 57.44 -40.26
N ILE A 642 -24.67 57.77 -39.16
CA ILE A 642 -23.34 57.26 -38.83
C ILE A 642 -23.46 56.52 -37.51
N ILE A 643 -23.20 55.21 -37.51
CA ILE A 643 -23.41 54.40 -36.31
C ILE A 643 -22.51 54.86 -35.13
N ASN A 644 -23.08 54.88 -33.93
CA ASN A 644 -22.48 55.38 -32.68
C ASN A 644 -21.02 54.91 -32.46
N THR A 645 -20.73 53.66 -32.85
CA THR A 645 -19.40 53.05 -32.69
C THR A 645 -18.29 53.66 -33.56
N TYR A 646 -18.62 54.26 -34.71
CA TYR A 646 -17.67 54.98 -35.55
C TYR A 646 -17.47 56.41 -35.04
N GLU A 647 -18.52 57.05 -34.54
CA GLU A 647 -18.45 58.38 -33.95
C GLU A 647 -17.56 58.44 -32.71
N VAL A 648 -17.82 57.55 -31.74
CA VAL A 648 -16.99 57.42 -30.53
C VAL A 648 -15.53 57.07 -30.88
N ARG A 649 -15.30 56.27 -31.94
CA ARG A 649 -13.95 55.94 -32.43
C ARG A 649 -13.23 57.16 -33.04
N LEU A 650 -13.97 58.07 -33.68
CA LEU A 650 -13.44 59.24 -34.40
C LEU A 650 -13.53 60.53 -33.57
N ASN A 651 -13.98 60.43 -32.32
CA ASN A 651 -14.17 61.53 -31.38
C ASN A 651 -15.17 62.58 -31.89
N THR A 652 -16.23 62.13 -32.55
CA THR A 652 -17.47 62.90 -32.71
C THR A 652 -18.47 62.52 -31.62
N ASP A 653 -19.72 62.98 -31.69
CA ASP A 653 -20.65 63.04 -30.54
C ASP A 653 -22.01 62.44 -30.94
N PRO A 654 -22.31 61.17 -30.58
CA PRO A 654 -23.48 60.42 -31.05
C PRO A 654 -24.81 60.86 -30.40
N TYR A 655 -24.87 62.11 -29.92
CA TYR A 655 -26.07 62.78 -29.42
C TYR A 655 -26.22 64.19 -30.07
N ASP A 656 -25.44 64.50 -31.12
CA ASP A 656 -25.49 65.74 -31.92
C ASP A 656 -25.14 65.49 -33.40
N ALA A 657 -26.16 65.18 -34.22
CA ALA A 657 -26.14 64.94 -35.67
C ALA A 657 -25.56 66.08 -36.57
N GLY A 658 -24.88 67.05 -35.97
CA GLY A 658 -23.95 67.96 -36.64
C GLY A 658 -22.48 67.51 -36.62
N SER A 659 -22.14 66.43 -35.90
CA SER A 659 -20.77 66.05 -35.54
C SER A 659 -20.15 65.03 -36.51
N ARG A 660 -19.89 65.40 -37.77
CA ARG A 660 -19.49 64.39 -38.79
C ARG A 660 -17.98 64.30 -39.11
N PRO A 661 -17.39 63.08 -39.20
CA PRO A 661 -16.06 62.84 -39.76
C PRO A 661 -15.91 63.19 -41.26
N ARG A 662 -14.73 62.88 -41.84
CA ARG A 662 -14.42 63.08 -43.26
C ARG A 662 -14.30 61.75 -44.00
N ASP A 663 -14.83 61.71 -45.21
CA ASP A 663 -14.88 60.60 -46.17
C ASP A 663 -14.43 61.18 -47.55
N GLN A 664 -13.63 60.43 -48.30
CA GLN A 664 -12.94 60.88 -49.52
C GLN A 664 -13.47 60.23 -50.81
N ASP A 665 -13.88 58.97 -50.79
CA ASP A 665 -14.42 58.25 -51.95
C ASP A 665 -15.96 58.29 -51.99
N GLY A 666 -16.61 58.36 -50.81
CA GLY A 666 -18.05 58.48 -50.60
C GLY A 666 -18.77 57.18 -50.24
N ASP A 667 -18.10 56.13 -49.77
CA ASP A 667 -18.73 54.83 -49.45
C ASP A 667 -19.47 54.77 -48.09
N GLY A 668 -19.15 55.68 -47.15
CA GLY A 668 -19.69 55.72 -45.80
C GLY A 668 -18.70 55.36 -44.68
N LEU A 669 -17.47 54.93 -45.01
CA LEU A 669 -16.35 54.77 -44.09
C LEU A 669 -15.46 56.04 -44.10
N PRO A 670 -15.21 56.68 -42.95
CA PRO A 670 -14.33 57.84 -42.88
C PRO A 670 -12.85 57.56 -43.21
N ASP A 671 -12.14 58.53 -43.80
CA ASP A 671 -10.72 58.56 -44.27
C ASP A 671 -9.68 57.86 -43.35
N ALA A 672 -10.01 57.76 -42.07
CA ALA A 672 -9.15 57.29 -40.98
C ALA A 672 -9.40 55.83 -40.55
N ILE A 673 -10.46 55.19 -41.08
CA ILE A 673 -10.79 53.77 -40.87
C ILE A 673 -11.11 53.02 -42.18
N ASP A 674 -11.00 53.71 -43.31
CA ASP A 674 -11.02 53.13 -44.66
C ASP A 674 -9.64 52.56 -45.06
N ASP A 675 -9.66 51.46 -45.80
CA ASP A 675 -8.51 50.66 -46.23
C ASP A 675 -8.11 50.90 -47.72
N ASP A 676 -8.84 51.66 -48.54
CA ASP A 676 -8.52 52.00 -49.96
C ASP A 676 -8.88 53.48 -50.28
N ARG A 677 -8.08 54.44 -49.78
CA ARG A 677 -8.49 55.87 -49.65
C ARG A 677 -8.66 56.63 -50.96
N ASP A 678 -8.23 56.09 -52.10
CA ASP A 678 -8.48 56.70 -53.40
C ASP A 678 -9.12 55.77 -54.45
N GLY A 679 -9.50 54.56 -54.00
CA GLY A 679 -10.31 53.60 -54.74
C GLY A 679 -9.59 52.98 -55.92
N ASP A 680 -8.27 52.87 -55.86
CA ASP A 680 -7.37 52.27 -56.85
C ASP A 680 -7.59 50.75 -56.96
N GLY A 681 -7.80 50.08 -55.82
CA GLY A 681 -7.90 48.64 -55.67
C GLY A 681 -6.71 47.97 -54.96
N VAL A 682 -5.67 48.73 -54.61
CA VAL A 682 -4.60 48.34 -53.68
C VAL A 682 -4.84 49.01 -52.33
N THR A 683 -4.75 48.27 -51.23
CA THR A 683 -5.04 48.82 -49.90
C THR A 683 -3.97 49.78 -49.40
N ASN A 684 -4.38 50.77 -48.58
CA ASN A 684 -3.56 51.80 -47.94
C ASN A 684 -2.29 51.29 -47.21
N GLY A 685 -2.24 50.02 -46.84
CA GLY A 685 -1.09 49.36 -46.20
C GLY A 685 -0.24 48.47 -47.12
N SER A 686 -0.66 48.29 -48.37
CA SER A 686 0.06 47.55 -49.43
C SER A 686 0.54 48.47 -50.56
N ASP A 687 -0.12 49.60 -50.74
CA ASP A 687 0.26 50.67 -51.66
C ASP A 687 1.39 51.53 -51.06
N LEU A 688 2.40 51.84 -51.86
CA LEU A 688 3.49 52.76 -51.50
C LEU A 688 3.16 54.24 -51.79
N PHE A 689 2.07 54.52 -52.51
CA PHE A 689 1.56 55.87 -52.78
C PHE A 689 0.05 56.06 -52.46
N PRO A 690 -0.46 55.82 -51.23
CA PRO A 690 -1.90 55.76 -50.85
C PRO A 690 -2.79 57.02 -51.02
N ASP A 691 -2.34 58.00 -51.79
CA ASP A 691 -3.12 59.16 -52.22
C ASP A 691 -2.93 59.43 -53.76
N ASN A 692 -2.44 58.44 -54.53
CA ASN A 692 -2.13 58.54 -55.96
C ASN A 692 -2.33 57.23 -56.77
N ARG A 693 -3.60 56.98 -57.12
CA ARG A 693 -4.26 56.01 -58.03
C ARG A 693 -3.63 55.65 -59.41
N LEU A 694 -2.31 55.65 -59.55
CA LEU A 694 -1.56 55.40 -60.79
C LEU A 694 -0.18 54.76 -60.59
N GLU A 695 0.37 54.78 -59.37
CA GLU A 695 1.65 54.15 -59.00
C GLU A 695 1.43 53.44 -57.66
N TRP A 696 1.90 52.19 -57.51
CA TRP A 696 1.61 51.37 -56.31
C TRP A 696 2.81 50.55 -55.79
N ALA A 697 3.94 50.60 -56.49
CA ALA A 697 5.15 49.82 -56.19
C ALA A 697 6.40 50.61 -56.57
N ASP A 698 7.51 50.32 -55.89
CA ASP A 698 8.83 50.96 -55.99
C ASP A 698 9.84 49.86 -55.56
N LEU A 699 10.55 49.28 -56.54
CA LEU A 699 11.29 48.02 -56.38
C LEU A 699 12.70 48.18 -55.77
N ASP A 700 13.41 49.27 -56.06
CA ASP A 700 14.73 49.56 -55.48
C ASP A 700 14.65 50.47 -54.24
N GLY A 701 13.56 51.25 -54.10
CA GLY A 701 13.31 52.15 -52.98
C GLY A 701 13.84 53.58 -53.16
N ASP A 702 14.09 54.02 -54.41
CA ASP A 702 14.51 55.39 -54.74
C ASP A 702 13.43 56.45 -54.39
N GLY A 703 12.15 56.09 -54.48
CA GLY A 703 11.00 56.99 -54.37
C GLY A 703 10.30 57.30 -55.70
N ILE A 704 10.67 56.63 -56.79
CA ILE A 704 10.00 56.64 -58.09
C ILE A 704 9.26 55.31 -58.28
N GLY A 705 7.99 55.36 -58.71
CA GLY A 705 7.21 54.15 -58.92
C GLY A 705 7.69 53.29 -60.11
N ASP A 706 7.54 51.97 -59.99
CA ASP A 706 7.94 50.92 -60.94
C ASP A 706 7.59 51.21 -62.42
N ASN A 707 6.47 51.91 -62.68
CA ASN A 707 6.02 52.22 -64.04
C ASN A 707 6.82 53.38 -64.68
N SER A 708 7.61 54.08 -63.89
CA SER A 708 8.30 55.33 -64.24
C SER A 708 9.84 55.23 -64.25
N ASP A 709 10.45 54.17 -63.69
CA ASP A 709 11.91 54.07 -63.58
C ASP A 709 12.65 53.40 -64.77
N SER A 710 13.99 53.42 -64.71
CA SER A 710 14.97 53.03 -65.72
C SER A 710 16.13 52.15 -65.20
N ASP A 711 16.25 51.97 -63.89
CA ASP A 711 17.22 51.13 -63.16
C ASP A 711 16.42 50.42 -62.04
N LEU A 712 15.92 49.20 -62.31
CA LEU A 712 14.76 48.63 -61.58
C LEU A 712 15.13 47.92 -60.27
N ASP A 713 16.40 47.62 -60.02
CA ASP A 713 16.86 46.97 -58.78
C ASP A 713 18.05 47.68 -58.11
N GLY A 714 18.53 48.78 -58.69
CA GLY A 714 19.53 49.67 -58.09
C GLY A 714 20.95 49.12 -58.09
N ASP A 715 21.26 48.03 -58.79
CA ASP A 715 22.62 47.45 -58.84
C ASP A 715 23.65 48.35 -59.57
N SER A 716 23.16 49.42 -60.22
CA SER A 716 23.89 50.44 -61.00
C SER A 716 24.29 50.02 -62.43
N TYR A 717 23.81 48.88 -62.92
CA TYR A 717 23.73 48.57 -64.35
C TYR A 717 22.32 48.89 -64.85
N SER A 718 22.20 49.57 -65.99
CA SER A 718 20.86 49.92 -66.47
C SER A 718 20.11 48.69 -67.00
N ASN A 719 18.78 48.69 -66.88
CA ASN A 719 17.86 47.64 -67.36
C ASN A 719 18.04 47.23 -68.85
N ASN A 720 18.83 47.98 -69.63
CA ASN A 720 19.12 47.75 -71.04
C ASN A 720 20.51 47.14 -71.29
N GLU A 721 21.42 47.18 -70.32
CA GLU A 721 22.78 46.62 -70.40
C GLU A 721 22.80 45.17 -69.93
N GLU A 722 22.11 44.85 -68.84
CA GLU A 722 21.90 43.48 -68.37
C GLU A 722 21.22 42.58 -69.41
N LEU A 723 20.13 43.05 -70.01
CA LEU A 723 19.44 42.36 -71.12
C LEU A 723 20.33 42.15 -72.36
N ALA A 724 21.51 42.77 -72.42
CA ALA A 724 22.48 42.58 -73.50
C ALA A 724 23.54 41.51 -73.17
N GLU A 725 23.94 41.34 -71.89
CA GLU A 725 24.86 40.29 -71.45
C GLU A 725 24.15 39.01 -70.95
N GLY A 726 22.86 39.10 -70.61
CA GLY A 726 21.98 37.96 -70.30
C GLY A 726 21.56 37.84 -68.83
N THR A 727 21.66 38.91 -68.05
CA THR A 727 21.23 39.01 -66.65
C THR A 727 19.80 39.56 -66.52
N ASP A 728 19.23 39.62 -65.30
CA ASP A 728 17.80 39.88 -65.04
C ASP A 728 17.54 41.20 -64.26
N PRO A 729 17.01 42.26 -64.92
CA PRO A 729 16.77 43.61 -64.37
C PRO A 729 15.71 43.78 -63.26
N ARG A 730 15.66 42.83 -62.33
CA ARG A 730 14.80 42.80 -61.14
C ARG A 730 15.47 42.04 -59.99
N SER A 731 16.79 41.90 -60.06
CA SER A 731 17.59 40.99 -59.24
C SER A 731 19.06 41.45 -59.19
N ALA A 732 19.36 42.46 -58.36
CA ALA A 732 20.71 42.98 -58.09
C ALA A 732 21.78 41.96 -57.59
N SER A 733 21.42 40.69 -57.44
CA SER A 733 22.33 39.55 -57.23
C SER A 733 22.71 38.81 -58.52
N SER A 734 22.19 39.25 -59.68
CA SER A 734 22.42 38.68 -61.00
C SER A 734 23.42 39.53 -61.82
N TYR A 735 24.56 39.90 -61.25
CA TYR A 735 25.56 40.72 -61.95
C TYR A 735 26.61 39.89 -62.73
N PRO A 736 27.31 40.46 -63.73
CA PRO A 736 28.39 39.77 -64.44
C PRO A 736 29.67 39.56 -63.59
N ASP A 737 30.14 38.31 -63.51
CA ASP A 737 31.26 37.85 -62.65
C ASP A 737 32.54 37.47 -63.43
N HIS A 738 33.72 37.72 -62.83
CA HIS A 738 35.05 37.70 -63.46
C HIS A 738 36.25 37.25 -62.57
N GLU A 739 36.09 36.87 -61.30
CA GLU A 739 37.24 36.49 -60.40
C GLU A 739 37.31 34.97 -60.05
N PRO A 740 38.48 34.43 -59.63
CA PRO A 740 38.67 32.99 -59.41
C PRO A 740 38.59 32.50 -57.93
N PRO A 741 38.21 31.23 -57.70
CA PRO A 741 37.96 30.66 -56.37
C PRO A 741 39.19 30.53 -55.47
N VAL A 742 38.93 30.45 -54.15
CA VAL A 742 39.91 30.45 -53.06
C VAL A 742 39.88 29.12 -52.28
N LEU A 743 41.06 28.67 -51.80
CA LEU A 743 41.30 27.35 -51.21
C LEU A 743 41.98 27.46 -49.84
N GLU A 744 41.42 26.81 -48.81
CA GLU A 744 41.92 26.85 -47.41
C GLU A 744 41.96 25.47 -46.72
N ASP A 745 42.82 25.35 -45.69
CA ASP A 745 42.98 24.22 -44.75
C ASP A 745 43.00 22.78 -45.32
N ALA A 746 43.46 22.64 -46.57
CA ALA A 746 43.60 21.35 -47.25
C ALA A 746 44.71 20.44 -46.66
N HIS A 747 44.36 19.22 -46.26
CA HIS A 747 45.27 18.24 -45.64
C HIS A 747 44.82 16.77 -45.86
N TRP A 748 45.74 15.82 -45.66
CA TRP A 748 45.46 14.37 -45.75
C TRP A 748 44.94 13.82 -44.41
N LEU A 749 43.96 12.91 -44.45
CA LEU A 749 43.45 12.21 -43.27
C LEU A 749 44.41 11.11 -42.80
N GLU A 750 44.65 11.03 -41.49
CA GLU A 750 45.67 10.11 -40.95
C GLU A 750 45.21 8.64 -41.05
N GLY A 751 45.95 7.84 -41.81
CA GLY A 751 45.66 6.42 -42.06
C GLY A 751 44.80 6.15 -43.31
N GLU A 752 44.14 7.15 -43.87
CA GLU A 752 43.22 7.02 -45.00
C GLU A 752 43.75 7.72 -46.27
N PRO A 753 43.47 7.21 -47.49
CA PRO A 753 44.01 7.74 -48.74
C PRO A 753 43.16 8.92 -49.28
N THR A 754 42.82 9.88 -48.41
CA THR A 754 41.87 10.98 -48.69
C THR A 754 42.42 12.34 -48.30
N LEU A 755 42.31 13.33 -49.20
CA LEU A 755 42.57 14.74 -48.94
C LEU A 755 41.24 15.47 -48.69
N THR A 756 41.20 16.33 -47.68
CA THR A 756 40.03 17.12 -47.26
C THR A 756 40.42 18.59 -47.04
N GLY A 757 39.50 19.54 -47.20
CA GLY A 757 39.76 20.98 -47.03
C GLY A 757 38.53 21.85 -47.31
N MET A 758 38.72 23.15 -47.52
CA MET A 758 37.67 24.13 -47.84
C MET A 758 37.93 24.86 -49.17
N LEU A 759 36.87 25.13 -49.92
CA LEU A 759 36.86 25.96 -51.13
C LEU A 759 35.74 27.00 -51.05
N TYR A 760 36.03 28.23 -51.49
CA TYR A 760 35.09 29.35 -51.53
C TYR A 760 35.16 30.08 -52.88
N ASP A 761 34.06 30.72 -53.24
CA ASP A 761 33.85 31.50 -54.46
C ASP A 761 32.81 32.58 -54.14
N ASP A 762 33.01 33.82 -54.59
CA ASP A 762 32.11 34.96 -54.34
C ASP A 762 31.19 35.30 -55.53
N GLY A 763 31.26 34.51 -56.60
CA GLY A 763 30.39 34.56 -57.76
C GLY A 763 29.49 33.32 -57.89
N LEU A 764 29.57 32.65 -59.04
CA LEU A 764 28.64 31.58 -59.43
C LEU A 764 28.92 30.20 -58.80
N GLY A 765 29.91 30.07 -57.93
CA GLY A 765 30.14 28.90 -57.07
C GLY A 765 31.01 27.81 -57.69
N ILE A 766 31.64 27.00 -56.83
CA ILE A 766 32.53 25.91 -57.23
C ILE A 766 31.78 24.84 -58.04
N LYS A 767 32.29 24.56 -59.24
CA LYS A 767 31.76 23.61 -60.22
C LYS A 767 32.42 22.23 -60.13
N ARG A 768 33.71 22.19 -59.78
CA ARG A 768 34.50 20.94 -59.78
C ARG A 768 35.75 21.03 -58.92
N VAL A 769 36.16 19.89 -58.34
CA VAL A 769 37.44 19.72 -57.62
C VAL A 769 38.04 18.34 -57.92
N TRP A 770 39.35 18.26 -58.18
CA TRP A 770 40.04 16.97 -58.44
C TRP A 770 41.52 16.98 -58.03
N LEU A 771 42.06 15.80 -57.71
CA LEU A 771 43.49 15.55 -57.53
C LEU A 771 44.10 14.94 -58.79
N GLN A 772 45.30 15.38 -59.16
CA GLN A 772 46.10 14.83 -60.25
C GLN A 772 47.51 14.40 -59.81
N SER A 773 47.93 13.21 -60.25
CA SER A 773 49.26 12.64 -59.98
C SER A 773 50.29 13.11 -61.01
N PRO A 774 51.59 13.23 -60.65
CA PRO A 774 52.69 13.48 -61.59
C PRO A 774 52.86 12.41 -62.70
N MET A 775 52.19 11.26 -62.59
CA MET A 775 52.17 10.21 -63.61
C MET A 775 50.92 10.30 -64.52
N GLY A 776 49.97 11.19 -64.22
CA GLY A 776 48.79 11.48 -65.02
C GLY A 776 47.48 10.88 -64.51
N ASP A 777 47.49 10.16 -63.39
CA ASP A 777 46.27 9.64 -62.75
C ASP A 777 45.44 10.81 -62.19
N VAL A 778 44.11 10.73 -62.27
CA VAL A 778 43.19 11.75 -61.74
C VAL A 778 42.14 11.08 -60.86
N CYS A 779 41.83 11.69 -59.72
CA CYS A 779 40.72 11.35 -58.85
C CYS A 779 39.81 12.58 -58.71
N GLU A 780 38.55 12.47 -59.10
CA GLU A 780 37.55 13.51 -58.80
C GLU A 780 37.23 13.49 -57.30
N GLY A 781 37.02 14.67 -56.73
CA GLY A 781 36.36 14.82 -55.44
C GLY A 781 34.93 15.30 -55.59
N TYR A 782 34.33 15.63 -54.46
CA TYR A 782 33.11 16.41 -54.41
C TYR A 782 33.26 17.53 -53.36
N VAL A 783 32.61 18.66 -53.63
CA VAL A 783 32.44 19.76 -52.67
C VAL A 783 31.07 19.60 -52.05
N SER A 784 31.00 19.64 -50.72
CA SER A 784 29.74 19.69 -49.97
C SER A 784 29.24 21.13 -49.86
N TYR A 785 27.95 21.31 -49.54
CA TYR A 785 27.25 22.60 -49.61
C TYR A 785 27.82 23.73 -48.71
N ILE A 786 28.76 23.39 -47.81
CA ILE A 786 29.44 24.32 -46.90
C ILE A 786 30.90 24.61 -47.32
N GLY A 787 31.26 24.36 -48.58
CA GLY A 787 32.63 24.56 -49.11
C GLY A 787 33.61 23.44 -48.79
N HIS A 788 33.29 22.55 -47.83
CA HIS A 788 34.14 21.39 -47.50
C HIS A 788 34.25 20.41 -48.67
N PHE A 789 35.45 20.17 -49.17
CA PHE A 789 35.72 19.18 -50.23
C PHE A 789 36.38 17.92 -49.68
N ASN A 790 36.18 16.78 -50.37
CA ASN A 790 36.93 15.54 -50.15
C ASN A 790 37.33 14.89 -51.49
N VAL A 791 38.57 14.43 -51.59
CA VAL A 791 39.11 13.66 -52.73
C VAL A 791 39.83 12.40 -52.24
N THR A 792 39.39 11.21 -52.66
CA THR A 792 40.00 9.93 -52.27
C THR A 792 40.79 9.30 -53.44
N CYS A 793 42.08 9.02 -53.22
CA CYS A 793 42.99 8.47 -54.23
C CYS A 793 43.74 7.23 -53.67
N PRO A 794 43.41 5.98 -54.07
CA PRO A 794 44.09 4.80 -53.54
C PRO A 794 45.59 4.77 -53.92
N ILE A 795 46.46 5.09 -52.95
CA ILE A 795 47.89 5.38 -53.15
C ILE A 795 48.67 4.11 -53.55
N ARG A 796 48.88 3.91 -54.85
CA ARG A 796 49.63 2.76 -55.40
C ARG A 796 51.10 3.11 -55.70
N ALA A 797 51.96 2.90 -54.70
CA ALA A 797 53.42 2.78 -54.79
C ALA A 797 54.21 3.92 -55.50
N ASN A 798 55.02 4.63 -54.69
CA ASN A 798 56.06 5.60 -55.09
C ASN A 798 55.64 6.97 -55.68
N SER A 799 54.35 7.29 -55.82
CA SER A 799 53.91 8.68 -56.04
C SER A 799 53.73 9.40 -54.71
N THR A 800 54.66 10.30 -54.36
CA THR A 800 54.66 11.05 -53.09
C THR A 800 54.11 12.48 -53.20
N ARG A 801 53.44 12.81 -54.32
CA ARG A 801 52.98 14.17 -54.68
C ARG A 801 51.69 14.13 -55.47
N TRP A 802 50.83 15.11 -55.23
CA TRP A 802 49.56 15.33 -55.93
C TRP A 802 49.26 16.83 -56.07
N THR A 803 48.59 17.23 -57.15
CA THR A 803 48.07 18.60 -57.34
C THR A 803 46.56 18.57 -57.21
N LEU A 804 46.00 19.45 -56.38
CA LEU A 804 44.57 19.76 -56.32
C LEU A 804 44.26 20.89 -57.29
N HIS A 805 43.15 20.76 -58.01
CA HIS A 805 42.60 21.78 -58.90
C HIS A 805 41.14 22.03 -58.53
N ALA A 806 40.68 23.27 -58.64
CA ALA A 806 39.26 23.63 -58.57
C ALA A 806 38.87 24.63 -59.67
N GLU A 807 37.61 24.59 -60.08
CA GLU A 807 37.01 25.41 -61.15
C GLU A 807 35.64 25.93 -60.69
N ASP A 808 35.31 27.18 -61.02
CA ASP A 808 34.00 27.82 -60.78
C ASP A 808 33.05 27.70 -62.00
N HIS A 809 31.83 28.25 -61.89
CA HIS A 809 30.85 28.22 -62.99
C HIS A 809 31.09 29.23 -64.13
N ALA A 810 31.76 30.36 -63.88
CA ALA A 810 32.20 31.30 -64.91
C ALA A 810 33.36 30.74 -65.77
N GLY A 811 34.13 29.80 -65.22
CA GLY A 811 35.22 29.06 -65.85
C GLY A 811 36.63 29.45 -65.38
N ASN A 812 36.77 30.16 -64.25
CA ASN A 812 38.08 30.47 -63.67
C ASN A 812 38.52 29.32 -62.72
N GLN A 813 39.81 29.31 -62.34
CA GLN A 813 40.46 28.12 -61.76
C GLN A 813 41.60 28.45 -60.77
N ILE A 814 41.81 27.55 -59.80
CA ILE A 814 42.91 27.56 -58.82
C ILE A 814 43.60 26.19 -58.71
N GLU A 815 44.91 26.16 -58.42
CA GLU A 815 45.72 24.94 -58.28
C GLU A 815 46.66 24.99 -57.05
N GLN A 816 46.82 23.88 -56.31
CA GLN A 816 47.78 23.76 -55.18
C GLN A 816 48.37 22.35 -55.08
N ILE A 817 49.61 22.20 -54.58
CA ILE A 817 50.37 20.93 -54.57
C ILE A 817 50.60 20.45 -53.13
N PHE A 818 50.42 19.14 -52.90
CA PHE A 818 50.55 18.47 -51.60
C PHE A 818 51.49 17.24 -51.69
N ASP A 819 52.33 17.06 -50.68
CA ASP A 819 53.19 15.87 -50.53
C ASP A 819 52.54 14.86 -49.57
N THR A 820 52.78 13.55 -49.77
CA THR A 820 52.14 12.46 -49.00
C THR A 820 52.62 12.32 -47.55
N ASP A 821 53.65 13.08 -47.18
CA ASP A 821 54.43 12.88 -45.95
C ASP A 821 53.96 13.84 -44.82
N GLY A 822 52.79 14.47 -44.99
CA GLY A 822 52.16 15.36 -44.01
C GLY A 822 52.80 16.74 -43.89
N ARG A 823 53.27 17.32 -45.02
CA ARG A 823 53.91 18.65 -45.11
C ARG A 823 53.74 19.32 -46.47
#